data_AF-A0A521FGF0-F1
#
_entry.id   AF-A0A521FGF0-F1
#
_cell.length_a   1.000
_cell.length_b   1.000
_cell.length_c   1.000
_cell.angle_alpha   90.00
_cell.angle_beta   90.00
_cell.angle_gamma   90.00
#
_symmetry.space_group_name_H-M   'P 1'
#
loop_
_entity.id
_entity.type
_entity.pdbx_description
1 polymer ?
#
loop_
_entity_poly.entity_id
_entity_poly.type
_entity_poly.pdbx_seq_one_letter_code
_entity_poly.pdbx_strand_id
1 'polypeptide(L)'
;TPSDLTFKGLSIEDLFRINNDNAIEDIYELSPLQQGMYYHWLSEKSSSMYFEQMSYRIKALDLDIQSVHESYDKLISRHSVLRTSFIYDLSDHPLQIVRKVVPSQFSYQAVPQETDVNDYVEEVKLKDREKGFDLETSFSQMRLQVLDIGDDQYEFIWSHHHILTDGWCMSILINDFYQILNSIDLKIPLNLPKQLPYANYIQWLNKINTNDSMEYWKGYLRNYSQVAEIPFKTLSTENPIYKESKEFLKIEGDLYQRLNSICSQIGVTQNTFMQSIWGYLLSRYNSTQDVVFGAVVSGRPAELTGVENMVGLFINTIPVRVSYQDGSTPLELLTQVHNEAISGNAHHYLNLSEVQSQSELGMNLINNIMLFDNYPVQEIIKENVENTQSQKGQELTIESMEVFGQTNYDFSFMVSPRPLSLIVELRYNANKFEPQLIKKMINHIDNLVEQFSVNIDKPLNTLNYLTQEEKQQLLVDFNDSKVDYPKDKTIIDLFEEQVDKTPDNIAVVFEEVQLTYKQLNEKANQLAHYLRETYKIQADDLIGIKLERSEQMILAILGILKSGAAYVPIDPSYPQARIAYIEKDSNCKIVIDEEVMILFDFERFRYTNKNLNHIHQLDNLAYIIYTSGTTGNPKGVMVEHKNLVNSTICRVEFYQFKKILLTSSIAFDPSIAAIWGVLLNGGSLIVENEYTIKDSENIVKRIIKIGITDILCVPSYYIFLFNELQKYKDVLKLKNLILGGEQIKLDLITSHKEHFDNIALYNEYGPTECTVWTTVFNINDCSSLIPIGSPISNTQVYILDESLQPLPIGVAGKLYVSGAGVARGYLNKPELTAEKFISNPFIKGTRMYDTGDLGRWLPDGNIEFLGRNDHQVKIRGYRIELGEIETAISGYSEEIQQVVVEAKEINQDKTLVAYYVSKTEIDKSEIRTYLQNKLPEYMVPGFYVEIESLPLTPNGKIDRKALPSVTGEDIIKKDYVAPRNKEEQLIVDVWTSVLKQEA
;
A
#
# COMPACT_ATOMS: atom_id res chain seq x y z
N THR A 1 49.64 -28.37 -9.78
CA THR A 1 49.00 -28.79 -11.06
C THR A 1 47.48 -28.80 -10.86
N PRO A 2 46.64 -28.83 -11.91
CA PRO A 2 45.18 -28.81 -11.73
C PRO A 2 44.63 -29.97 -10.88
N SER A 3 45.29 -31.13 -10.85
CA SER A 3 44.88 -32.25 -9.99
C SER A 3 45.05 -31.98 -8.50
N ASP A 4 45.82 -30.96 -8.12
CA ASP A 4 46.22 -30.67 -6.73
C ASP A 4 45.31 -29.61 -6.07
N LEU A 5 44.47 -28.92 -6.86
CA LEU A 5 43.50 -27.90 -6.41
C LEU A 5 42.14 -28.55 -6.08
N THR A 6 41.30 -27.91 -5.28
CA THR A 6 39.93 -28.38 -5.00
C THR A 6 39.07 -28.35 -6.28
N PHE A 7 39.06 -27.24 -7.02
CA PHE A 7 38.39 -27.12 -8.32
C PHE A 7 39.17 -27.87 -9.42
N LYS A 8 38.46 -28.70 -10.20
CA LYS A 8 39.06 -29.55 -11.25
C LYS A 8 38.78 -29.08 -12.69
N GLY A 9 37.97 -28.04 -12.89
CA GLY A 9 37.57 -27.56 -14.22
C GLY A 9 38.58 -26.66 -14.93
N LEU A 10 39.61 -26.16 -14.22
CA LEU A 10 40.60 -25.24 -14.76
C LEU A 10 41.49 -25.89 -15.84
N SER A 11 41.67 -25.18 -16.96
CA SER A 11 42.67 -25.55 -17.95
C SER A 11 44.10 -25.34 -17.42
N ILE A 12 45.07 -26.02 -18.05
CA ILE A 12 46.49 -25.82 -17.71
C ILE A 12 46.95 -24.39 -18.06
N GLU A 13 46.44 -23.82 -19.15
CA GLU A 13 46.80 -22.49 -19.63
C GLU A 13 46.27 -21.39 -18.70
N ASP A 14 45.01 -21.52 -18.25
CA ASP A 14 44.39 -20.60 -17.28
C ASP A 14 45.05 -20.69 -15.91
N LEU A 15 45.44 -21.89 -15.45
CA LEU A 15 46.20 -22.03 -14.21
C LEU A 15 47.59 -21.36 -14.32
N PHE A 16 48.26 -21.43 -15.47
CA PHE A 16 49.49 -20.66 -15.68
C PHE A 16 49.22 -19.15 -15.69
N ARG A 17 48.16 -18.69 -16.38
CA ARG A 17 47.73 -17.27 -16.47
C ARG A 17 47.69 -16.60 -15.10
N ILE A 18 47.14 -17.28 -14.09
CA ILE A 18 46.89 -16.74 -12.74
C ILE A 18 47.97 -17.12 -11.70
N ASN A 19 48.75 -18.18 -11.91
CA ASN A 19 49.73 -18.70 -10.94
C ASN A 19 51.20 -18.53 -11.39
N ASN A 20 51.48 -17.50 -12.21
CA ASN A 20 52.82 -17.20 -12.74
C ASN A 20 53.88 -16.97 -11.64
N ASP A 21 53.47 -16.58 -10.43
CA ASP A 21 54.33 -16.39 -9.25
C ASP A 21 54.43 -17.64 -8.34
N ASN A 22 53.69 -18.72 -8.66
CA ASN A 22 53.51 -19.91 -7.82
C ASN A 22 52.98 -19.58 -6.41
N ALA A 23 52.23 -18.48 -6.23
CA ALA A 23 51.72 -18.07 -4.93
C ALA A 23 50.37 -18.71 -4.55
N ILE A 24 49.65 -19.35 -5.48
CA ILE A 24 48.34 -19.96 -5.18
C ILE A 24 48.49 -21.22 -4.30
N GLU A 25 47.66 -21.31 -3.28
CA GLU A 25 47.56 -22.45 -2.34
C GLU A 25 46.46 -23.42 -2.78
N ASP A 26 45.25 -22.90 -3.03
CA ASP A 26 44.10 -23.66 -3.52
C ASP A 26 43.15 -22.77 -4.36
N ILE A 27 42.28 -23.38 -5.16
CA ILE A 27 41.18 -22.73 -5.89
C ILE A 27 39.91 -23.57 -5.73
N TYR A 28 38.79 -22.93 -5.40
CA TYR A 28 37.47 -23.57 -5.29
C TYR A 28 36.35 -22.60 -5.71
N GLU A 29 35.15 -23.11 -5.96
CA GLU A 29 33.98 -22.30 -6.32
C GLU A 29 33.54 -21.39 -5.16
N LEU A 30 32.86 -20.28 -5.47
CA LEU A 30 32.15 -19.47 -4.45
C LEU A 30 30.96 -20.25 -3.91
N SER A 31 30.70 -20.20 -2.59
CA SER A 31 29.41 -20.66 -2.07
C SER A 31 28.29 -19.79 -2.65
N PRO A 32 27.05 -20.30 -2.77
CA PRO A 32 25.99 -19.56 -3.47
C PRO A 32 25.70 -18.14 -2.93
N LEU A 33 25.79 -17.90 -1.62
CA LEU A 33 25.65 -16.53 -1.09
C LEU A 33 26.82 -15.62 -1.48
N GLN A 34 28.05 -16.16 -1.50
CA GLN A 34 29.21 -15.42 -2.03
C GLN A 34 29.02 -15.08 -3.51
N GLN A 35 28.42 -15.97 -4.32
CA GLN A 35 28.09 -15.69 -5.72
C GLN A 35 27.11 -14.51 -5.85
N GLY A 36 26.07 -14.46 -5.01
CA GLY A 36 25.13 -13.34 -4.95
C GLY A 36 25.79 -12.01 -4.56
N MET A 37 26.60 -11.99 -3.51
CA MET A 37 27.36 -10.80 -3.10
C MET A 37 28.33 -10.33 -4.19
N TYR A 38 29.04 -11.26 -4.84
CA TYR A 38 29.98 -10.95 -5.92
C TYR A 38 29.27 -10.42 -7.18
N TYR A 39 28.09 -10.96 -7.52
CA TYR A 39 27.25 -10.43 -8.60
C TYR A 39 26.78 -9.00 -8.33
N HIS A 40 26.33 -8.70 -7.10
CA HIS A 40 25.98 -7.33 -6.71
C HIS A 40 27.17 -6.37 -6.85
N TRP A 41 28.36 -6.75 -6.33
CA TRP A 41 29.58 -5.97 -6.50
C TRP A 41 29.97 -5.78 -7.98
N LEU A 42 29.83 -6.80 -8.83
CA LEU A 42 30.05 -6.68 -10.28
C LEU A 42 29.05 -5.71 -10.94
N SER A 43 27.80 -5.67 -10.47
CA SER A 43 26.77 -4.77 -11.01
C SER A 43 26.96 -3.30 -10.62
N GLU A 44 27.52 -3.02 -9.44
CA GLU A 44 27.79 -1.67 -8.94
C GLU A 44 29.08 -1.66 -8.08
N LYS A 45 30.26 -1.63 -8.73
CA LYS A 45 31.57 -1.67 -8.03
C LYS A 45 31.86 -0.50 -7.08
N SER A 46 31.02 0.54 -7.09
CA SER A 46 31.07 1.68 -6.17
C SER A 46 30.10 1.57 -4.98
N SER A 47 29.32 0.48 -4.88
CA SER A 47 28.32 0.29 -3.83
C SER A 47 28.97 -0.04 -2.48
N SER A 48 28.39 0.50 -1.40
CA SER A 48 28.76 0.17 -0.01
C SER A 48 28.00 -1.04 0.55
N MET A 49 27.16 -1.70 -0.25
CA MET A 49 26.53 -2.98 0.13
C MET A 49 27.59 -4.02 0.51
N TYR A 50 27.32 -4.80 1.56
CA TYR A 50 28.21 -5.83 2.09
C TYR A 50 29.58 -5.31 2.60
N PHE A 51 29.73 -4.00 2.78
CA PHE A 51 30.83 -3.42 3.55
C PHE A 51 30.49 -3.47 5.04
N GLU A 52 31.29 -4.19 5.82
CA GLU A 52 31.13 -4.38 7.25
C GLU A 52 32.31 -3.74 7.99
N GLN A 53 32.00 -2.91 9.00
CA GLN A 53 32.99 -2.21 9.81
C GLN A 53 32.60 -2.23 11.28
N MET A 54 33.41 -2.91 12.08
CA MET A 54 33.32 -2.90 13.53
C MET A 54 34.40 -1.96 14.08
N SER A 55 34.07 -1.09 15.02
CA SER A 55 35.07 -0.46 15.88
C SER A 55 34.81 -0.71 17.35
N TYR A 56 35.87 -0.64 18.14
CA TYR A 56 35.78 -0.63 19.60
C TYR A 56 36.96 0.13 20.20
N ARG A 57 36.70 0.78 21.33
CA ARG A 57 37.69 1.54 22.09
C ARG A 57 38.22 0.70 23.24
N ILE A 58 39.54 0.55 23.32
CA ILE A 58 40.21 -0.02 24.50
C ILE A 58 41.04 1.04 25.21
N LYS A 59 41.11 0.96 26.54
CA LYS A 59 42.22 1.52 27.32
C LYS A 59 43.33 0.48 27.44
N ALA A 60 44.60 0.88 27.34
CA ALA A 60 45.77 -0.01 27.32
C ALA A 60 47.07 0.76 27.66
N LEU A 61 47.55 0.66 28.90
CA LEU A 61 48.86 1.22 29.28
C LEU A 61 49.99 0.52 28.49
N ASP A 62 50.87 1.27 27.83
CA ASP A 62 52.00 0.77 27.03
C ASP A 62 51.63 -0.32 26.01
N LEU A 63 50.65 -0.06 25.13
CA LEU A 63 50.26 -1.00 24.06
C LEU A 63 51.37 -1.15 23.00
N ASP A 64 51.92 -2.36 22.85
CA ASP A 64 52.92 -2.64 21.81
C ASP A 64 52.29 -2.82 20.42
N ILE A 65 52.27 -1.72 19.67
CA ILE A 65 51.80 -1.66 18.28
C ILE A 65 52.53 -2.63 17.34
N GLN A 66 53.80 -2.97 17.61
CA GLN A 66 54.52 -3.98 16.81
C GLN A 66 53.98 -5.39 17.09
N SER A 67 53.69 -5.72 18.35
CA SER A 67 53.07 -7.01 18.71
C SER A 67 51.63 -7.11 18.21
N VAL A 68 50.88 -5.99 18.17
CA VAL A 68 49.56 -5.88 17.51
C VAL A 68 49.65 -6.13 15.99
N HIS A 69 50.62 -5.53 15.31
CA HIS A 69 50.84 -5.75 13.88
C HIS A 69 51.22 -7.21 13.60
N GLU A 70 52.15 -7.78 14.38
CA GLU A 70 52.54 -9.18 14.26
C GLU A 70 51.44 -10.18 14.59
N SER A 71 50.49 -9.84 15.49
CA SER A 71 49.34 -10.70 15.76
C SER A 71 48.34 -10.69 14.60
N TYR A 72 48.15 -9.55 13.94
CA TYR A 72 47.34 -9.44 12.73
C TYR A 72 47.97 -10.19 11.53
N ASP A 73 49.28 -10.05 11.29
CA ASP A 73 50.02 -10.85 10.28
C ASP A 73 49.84 -12.36 10.50
N LYS A 74 49.89 -12.82 11.76
CA LYS A 74 49.68 -14.22 12.14
C LYS A 74 48.22 -14.65 11.97
N LEU A 75 47.24 -13.76 12.17
CA LEU A 75 45.82 -14.01 11.90
C LEU A 75 45.55 -14.23 10.40
N ILE A 76 46.06 -13.34 9.53
CA ILE A 76 46.02 -13.47 8.07
C ILE A 76 46.76 -14.75 7.61
N SER A 77 47.87 -15.09 8.27
CA SER A 77 48.62 -16.33 8.01
C SER A 77 47.91 -17.61 8.48
N ARG A 78 46.94 -17.51 9.40
CA ARG A 78 46.22 -18.64 10.00
C ARG A 78 44.92 -18.99 9.29
N HIS A 79 44.19 -18.00 8.77
CA HIS A 79 42.86 -18.19 8.17
C HIS A 79 42.90 -17.99 6.65
N SER A 80 42.71 -19.07 5.88
CA SER A 80 42.86 -19.06 4.41
C SER A 80 41.92 -18.08 3.69
N VAL A 81 40.71 -17.87 4.23
CA VAL A 81 39.74 -16.91 3.67
C VAL A 81 40.27 -15.47 3.70
N LEU A 82 41.11 -15.10 4.65
CA LEU A 82 41.73 -13.77 4.72
C LEU A 82 42.83 -13.56 3.66
N ARG A 83 43.17 -14.61 2.90
CA ARG A 83 44.11 -14.60 1.77
C ARG A 83 43.43 -14.91 0.43
N THR A 84 42.11 -14.70 0.35
CA THR A 84 41.27 -15.08 -0.80
C THR A 84 40.84 -13.87 -1.63
N SER A 85 40.98 -13.99 -2.95
CA SER A 85 40.39 -13.08 -3.95
C SER A 85 39.42 -13.84 -4.87
N PHE A 86 38.63 -13.10 -5.65
CA PHE A 86 37.48 -13.61 -6.42
C PHE A 86 37.61 -13.26 -7.91
N ILE A 87 37.16 -14.14 -8.81
CA ILE A 87 37.24 -13.90 -10.27
C ILE A 87 36.18 -14.70 -11.04
N TYR A 88 35.65 -14.17 -12.14
CA TYR A 88 34.75 -14.89 -13.06
C TYR A 88 35.39 -15.29 -14.41
N ASP A 89 36.40 -14.57 -14.91
CA ASP A 89 37.05 -14.75 -16.24
C ASP A 89 37.80 -16.10 -16.48
N LEU A 90 37.53 -17.15 -15.69
CA LEU A 90 38.22 -18.45 -15.73
C LEU A 90 37.28 -19.65 -15.99
N SER A 91 35.98 -19.54 -15.74
CA SER A 91 35.02 -20.62 -16.00
C SER A 91 33.58 -20.08 -16.02
N ASP A 92 32.60 -20.93 -16.35
CA ASP A 92 31.16 -20.58 -16.29
C ASP A 92 30.66 -20.29 -14.86
N HIS A 93 31.49 -20.51 -13.85
CA HIS A 93 31.26 -20.19 -12.44
C HIS A 93 32.40 -19.33 -11.87
N PRO A 94 32.12 -18.39 -10.96
CA PRO A 94 33.17 -17.61 -10.31
C PRO A 94 33.95 -18.46 -9.31
N LEU A 95 35.24 -18.15 -9.15
CA LEU A 95 36.21 -18.92 -8.35
C LEU A 95 36.86 -18.07 -7.24
N GLN A 96 37.06 -18.70 -6.10
CA GLN A 96 37.87 -18.24 -4.97
C GLN A 96 39.33 -18.68 -5.18
N ILE A 97 40.27 -17.74 -5.15
CA ILE A 97 41.71 -18.01 -5.24
C ILE A 97 42.36 -17.77 -3.89
N VAL A 98 42.83 -18.82 -3.22
CA VAL A 98 43.60 -18.73 -1.97
C VAL A 98 45.07 -18.56 -2.30
N ARG A 99 45.72 -17.52 -1.78
CA ARG A 99 47.19 -17.37 -1.86
C ARG A 99 47.88 -17.90 -0.59
N LYS A 100 49.08 -18.46 -0.76
CA LYS A 100 49.93 -19.00 0.33
C LYS A 100 50.32 -17.93 1.35
N VAL A 101 50.62 -16.72 0.86
CA VAL A 101 51.02 -15.54 1.65
C VAL A 101 50.47 -14.30 0.93
N VAL A 102 50.00 -13.32 1.71
CA VAL A 102 49.58 -11.99 1.25
C VAL A 102 50.11 -10.95 2.24
N PRO A 103 50.39 -9.70 1.81
CA PRO A 103 50.63 -8.63 2.77
C PRO A 103 49.35 -8.34 3.55
N SER A 104 49.45 -8.19 4.87
CA SER A 104 48.32 -7.72 5.67
C SER A 104 48.04 -6.24 5.40
N GLN A 105 46.79 -5.82 5.59
CA GLN A 105 46.40 -4.41 5.56
C GLN A 105 46.27 -3.89 6.99
N PHE A 106 47.40 -3.51 7.58
CA PHE A 106 47.47 -2.87 8.90
C PHE A 106 47.82 -1.39 8.76
N SER A 107 47.22 -0.52 9.58
CA SER A 107 47.65 0.86 9.75
C SER A 107 47.63 1.28 11.23
N TYR A 108 48.56 2.16 11.58
CA TYR A 108 48.61 2.84 12.88
C TYR A 108 48.85 4.33 12.68
N GLN A 109 48.10 5.16 13.39
CA GLN A 109 48.30 6.61 13.44
C GLN A 109 47.78 7.18 14.76
N ALA A 110 48.41 8.25 15.25
CA ALA A 110 47.87 9.02 16.37
C ALA A 110 46.93 10.12 15.87
N VAL A 111 45.88 10.41 16.63
CA VAL A 111 44.96 11.53 16.36
C VAL A 111 45.73 12.86 16.41
N PRO A 112 45.51 13.79 15.44
CA PRO A 112 46.17 15.09 15.48
C PRO A 112 45.83 15.90 16.73
N GLN A 113 46.84 16.54 17.32
CA GLN A 113 46.62 17.51 18.39
C GLN A 113 45.69 18.64 17.89
N GLU A 114 44.86 19.16 18.79
CA GLU A 114 43.84 20.20 18.53
C GLU A 114 42.63 19.77 17.67
N THR A 115 42.46 18.47 17.35
CA THR A 115 41.21 17.92 16.77
C THR A 115 40.31 17.28 17.82
N ASP A 116 38.98 17.22 17.59
CA ASP A 116 38.10 16.37 18.39
C ASP A 116 38.30 14.91 18.01
N VAL A 117 38.50 14.06 19.04
CA VAL A 117 38.79 12.64 18.88
C VAL A 117 37.67 11.90 18.16
N ASN A 118 36.40 12.19 18.47
CA ASN A 118 35.28 11.43 17.95
C ASN A 118 34.94 11.87 16.52
N ASP A 119 34.99 13.17 16.22
CA ASP A 119 34.87 13.67 14.85
C ASP A 119 35.97 13.08 13.94
N TYR A 120 37.21 13.00 14.42
CA TYR A 120 38.32 12.41 13.66
C TYR A 120 38.18 10.88 13.48
N VAL A 121 37.72 10.17 14.52
CA VAL A 121 37.41 8.72 14.44
C VAL A 121 36.32 8.46 13.39
N GLU A 122 35.24 9.26 13.35
CA GLU A 122 34.23 9.15 12.30
C GLU A 122 34.76 9.55 10.91
N GLU A 123 35.61 10.58 10.79
CA GLU A 123 36.22 10.95 9.52
C GLU A 123 37.08 9.80 8.94
N VAL A 124 37.84 9.10 9.80
CA VAL A 124 38.61 7.91 9.42
C VAL A 124 37.69 6.74 9.04
N LYS A 125 36.67 6.45 9.84
CA LYS A 125 35.67 5.40 9.55
C LYS A 125 34.98 5.65 8.20
N LEU A 126 34.56 6.88 7.92
CA LEU A 126 33.87 7.29 6.69
C LEU A 126 34.78 7.18 5.46
N LYS A 127 36.00 7.74 5.50
CA LYS A 127 36.99 7.60 4.41
C LYS A 127 37.31 6.14 4.11
N ASP A 128 37.29 5.28 5.14
CA ASP A 128 37.50 3.85 4.96
C ASP A 128 36.29 3.14 4.35
N ARG A 129 35.05 3.55 4.66
CA ARG A 129 33.83 3.09 3.96
C ARG A 129 33.88 3.50 2.47
N GLU A 130 34.20 4.76 2.16
CA GLU A 130 34.35 5.28 0.79
C GLU A 130 35.41 4.55 -0.04
N LYS A 131 36.48 4.06 0.61
CA LYS A 131 37.56 3.30 -0.04
C LYS A 131 37.11 1.91 -0.52
N GLY A 132 36.05 1.34 0.07
CA GLY A 132 35.49 0.04 -0.32
C GLY A 132 36.49 -1.12 -0.31
N PHE A 133 36.26 -2.12 -1.17
CA PHE A 133 37.16 -3.25 -1.43
C PHE A 133 37.10 -3.66 -2.91
N ASP A 134 38.24 -4.05 -3.49
CA ASP A 134 38.32 -4.64 -4.82
C ASP A 134 38.47 -6.15 -4.71
N LEU A 135 37.39 -6.87 -4.99
CA LEU A 135 37.29 -8.32 -4.85
C LEU A 135 38.19 -9.09 -5.82
N GLU A 136 38.59 -8.47 -6.93
CA GLU A 136 39.39 -9.08 -8.00
C GLU A 136 40.88 -8.80 -7.85
N THR A 137 41.26 -7.56 -7.52
CA THR A 137 42.68 -7.14 -7.52
C THR A 137 43.32 -7.07 -6.12
N SER A 138 42.54 -6.93 -5.04
CA SER A 138 43.10 -6.91 -3.68
C SER A 138 43.45 -8.32 -3.19
N PHE A 139 44.62 -8.47 -2.58
CA PHE A 139 45.08 -9.74 -1.99
C PHE A 139 44.48 -10.01 -0.60
N SER A 140 43.79 -9.04 0.01
CA SER A 140 43.00 -9.21 1.23
C SER A 140 41.74 -8.34 1.14
N GLN A 141 40.60 -8.89 1.56
CA GLN A 141 39.34 -8.13 1.71
C GLN A 141 39.03 -7.84 3.19
N MET A 142 40.08 -7.75 4.02
CA MET A 142 40.04 -7.37 5.44
C MET A 142 41.23 -6.46 5.79
N ARG A 143 40.98 -5.44 6.61
CA ARG A 143 41.98 -4.51 7.13
C ARG A 143 41.70 -4.11 8.58
N LEU A 144 42.78 -3.84 9.32
CA LEU A 144 42.76 -3.35 10.70
C LEU A 144 43.48 -2.00 10.77
N GLN A 145 42.79 -0.99 11.26
CA GLN A 145 43.38 0.31 11.60
C GLN A 145 43.35 0.49 13.12
N VAL A 146 44.43 0.98 13.70
CA VAL A 146 44.51 1.33 15.13
C VAL A 146 44.82 2.81 15.26
N LEU A 147 43.93 3.53 15.94
CA LEU A 147 44.11 4.95 16.24
C LEU A 147 44.55 5.10 17.70
N ASP A 148 45.69 5.72 17.94
CA ASP A 148 46.06 6.26 19.26
C ASP A 148 45.29 7.56 19.48
N ILE A 149 44.39 7.57 20.46
CA ILE A 149 43.47 8.69 20.73
C ILE A 149 43.86 9.47 22.00
N GLY A 150 45.02 9.19 22.59
CA GLY A 150 45.50 9.81 23.83
C GLY A 150 45.05 9.11 25.12
N ASP A 151 45.57 9.56 26.27
CA ASP A 151 45.25 9.08 27.63
C ASP A 151 45.25 7.54 27.81
N ASP A 152 46.22 6.88 27.17
CA ASP A 152 46.39 5.42 27.07
C ASP A 152 45.21 4.69 26.41
N GLN A 153 44.46 5.35 25.53
CA GLN A 153 43.32 4.77 24.80
C GLN A 153 43.61 4.59 23.30
N TYR A 154 43.00 3.55 22.73
CA TYR A 154 43.13 3.16 21.33
C TYR A 154 41.77 2.75 20.73
N GLU A 155 41.44 3.27 19.56
CA GLU A 155 40.29 2.84 18.76
C GLU A 155 40.75 1.81 17.72
N PHE A 156 40.23 0.59 17.80
CA PHE A 156 40.47 -0.49 16.84
C PHE A 156 39.35 -0.48 15.81
N ILE A 157 39.66 -0.31 14.52
CA ILE A 157 38.70 -0.27 13.41
C ILE A 157 38.99 -1.46 12.48
N TRP A 158 38.08 -2.44 12.48
CA TRP A 158 38.12 -3.63 11.65
C TRP A 158 37.14 -3.48 10.48
N SER A 159 37.64 -3.32 9.26
CA SER A 159 36.82 -3.24 8.04
C SER A 159 37.01 -4.49 7.18
N HIS A 160 35.93 -5.04 6.62
CA HIS A 160 35.97 -6.17 5.70
C HIS A 160 34.81 -6.16 4.70
N HIS A 161 34.94 -6.94 3.62
CA HIS A 161 33.80 -7.27 2.77
C HIS A 161 33.15 -8.58 3.25
N HIS A 162 31.83 -8.57 3.43
CA HIS A 162 31.05 -9.67 4.06
C HIS A 162 31.20 -11.01 3.32
N ILE A 163 31.62 -10.99 2.05
CA ILE A 163 31.95 -12.19 1.25
C ILE A 163 33.01 -13.13 1.88
N LEU A 164 33.86 -12.63 2.79
CA LEU A 164 34.88 -13.43 3.47
C LEU A 164 34.36 -14.15 4.73
N THR A 165 33.43 -13.54 5.45
CA THR A 165 33.21 -13.79 6.88
C THR A 165 31.86 -13.23 7.32
N ASP A 166 31.30 -13.79 8.40
CA ASP A 166 30.09 -13.32 9.05
C ASP A 166 30.33 -12.88 10.51
N GLY A 167 29.30 -12.36 11.18
CA GLY A 167 29.40 -11.89 12.58
C GLY A 167 29.82 -12.97 13.58
N TRP A 168 29.47 -14.25 13.33
CA TRP A 168 29.97 -15.36 14.13
C TRP A 168 31.48 -15.55 13.92
N CYS A 169 31.92 -15.56 12.66
CA CYS A 169 33.34 -15.63 12.31
C CYS A 169 34.15 -14.43 12.86
N MET A 170 33.59 -13.22 12.93
CA MET A 170 34.26 -12.08 13.57
C MET A 170 34.57 -12.35 15.05
N SER A 171 33.68 -13.04 15.78
CA SER A 171 33.94 -13.44 17.17
C SER A 171 35.14 -14.40 17.29
N ILE A 172 35.28 -15.33 16.34
CA ILE A 172 36.41 -16.28 16.25
C ILE A 172 37.70 -15.53 15.92
N LEU A 173 37.67 -14.64 14.92
CA LEU A 173 38.83 -13.86 14.47
C LEU A 173 39.38 -12.95 15.56
N ILE A 174 38.50 -12.29 16.31
CA ILE A 174 38.88 -11.40 17.41
C ILE A 174 39.42 -12.21 18.60
N ASN A 175 38.84 -13.38 18.92
CA ASN A 175 39.40 -14.29 19.92
C ASN A 175 40.81 -14.78 19.52
N ASP A 176 40.97 -15.29 18.30
CA ASP A 176 42.26 -15.74 17.78
C ASP A 176 43.29 -14.61 17.79
N PHE A 177 42.89 -13.39 17.41
CA PHE A 177 43.76 -12.20 17.44
C PHE A 177 44.30 -11.91 18.85
N TYR A 178 43.43 -11.83 19.87
CA TYR A 178 43.87 -11.57 21.24
C TYR A 178 44.68 -12.73 21.85
N GLN A 179 44.34 -13.98 21.53
CA GLN A 179 45.14 -15.15 21.91
C GLN A 179 46.55 -15.13 21.28
N ILE A 180 46.65 -14.73 20.01
CA ILE A 180 47.95 -14.54 19.33
C ILE A 180 48.72 -13.38 19.97
N LEU A 181 48.10 -12.21 20.17
CA LEU A 181 48.72 -11.04 20.80
C LEU A 181 49.27 -11.39 22.18
N ASN A 182 48.45 -12.01 23.05
CA ASN A 182 48.86 -12.49 24.36
C ASN A 182 50.04 -13.48 24.30
N SER A 183 50.10 -14.36 23.28
CA SER A 183 51.23 -15.28 23.09
C SER A 183 52.55 -14.58 22.75
N ILE A 184 52.50 -13.45 22.02
CA ILE A 184 53.67 -12.62 21.68
C ILE A 184 54.11 -11.83 22.90
N ASP A 185 53.19 -11.07 23.49
CA ASP A 185 53.39 -10.18 24.64
C ASP A 185 53.98 -10.91 25.86
N LEU A 186 53.35 -12.03 26.24
CA LEU A 186 53.72 -12.83 27.41
C LEU A 186 54.81 -13.85 27.09
N LYS A 187 55.13 -14.04 25.80
CA LYS A 187 56.10 -15.02 25.27
C LYS A 187 55.78 -16.46 25.68
N ILE A 188 54.48 -16.76 25.76
CA ILE A 188 53.92 -18.08 26.10
C ILE A 188 53.58 -18.87 24.82
N PRO A 189 53.54 -20.22 24.87
CA PRO A 189 53.14 -21.01 23.71
C PRO A 189 51.70 -20.72 23.27
N LEU A 190 51.52 -20.38 21.99
CA LEU A 190 50.20 -20.21 21.38
C LEU A 190 49.45 -21.56 21.35
N ASN A 191 48.33 -21.64 22.08
CA ASN A 191 47.52 -22.86 22.19
C ASN A 191 46.16 -22.70 21.50
N LEU A 192 46.18 -22.49 20.18
CA LEU A 192 44.98 -22.45 19.35
C LEU A 192 44.74 -23.79 18.63
N PRO A 193 43.47 -24.20 18.41
CA PRO A 193 43.16 -25.44 17.68
C PRO A 193 43.63 -25.37 16.22
N LYS A 194 43.82 -26.54 15.58
CA LYS A 194 44.11 -26.60 14.15
C LYS A 194 42.88 -26.09 13.37
N GLN A 195 43.08 -25.04 12.59
CA GLN A 195 42.02 -24.49 11.75
C GLN A 195 41.64 -25.45 10.61
N LEU A 196 40.34 -25.51 10.31
CA LEU A 196 39.80 -26.23 9.16
C LEU A 196 39.56 -25.20 8.03
N PRO A 197 40.01 -25.47 6.78
CA PRO A 197 39.84 -24.54 5.68
C PRO A 197 38.38 -24.51 5.20
N TYR A 198 37.91 -23.34 4.78
CA TYR A 198 36.57 -23.14 4.22
C TYR A 198 36.32 -23.99 2.94
N ALA A 199 37.38 -24.40 2.23
CA ALA A 199 37.32 -25.43 1.18
C ALA A 199 36.57 -26.71 1.61
N ASN A 200 36.62 -27.10 2.88
CA ASN A 200 35.89 -28.26 3.41
C ASN A 200 34.36 -28.08 3.34
N TYR A 201 33.87 -26.85 3.50
CA TYR A 201 32.45 -26.51 3.40
C TYR A 201 32.00 -26.49 1.93
N ILE A 202 32.80 -25.93 1.02
CA ILE A 202 32.52 -26.00 -0.44
C ILE A 202 32.52 -27.47 -0.90
N GLN A 203 33.49 -28.28 -0.44
CA GLN A 203 33.51 -29.73 -0.68
C GLN A 203 32.40 -30.50 0.04
N TRP A 204 31.68 -29.91 0.99
CA TRP A 204 30.49 -30.49 1.60
C TRP A 204 29.25 -30.15 0.76
N LEU A 205 29.03 -28.87 0.44
CA LEU A 205 27.97 -28.38 -0.46
C LEU A 205 27.93 -29.18 -1.77
N ASN A 206 29.07 -29.30 -2.45
CA ASN A 206 29.18 -29.96 -3.77
C ASN A 206 28.98 -31.50 -3.72
N LYS A 207 28.66 -32.08 -2.56
CA LYS A 207 28.29 -33.50 -2.40
C LYS A 207 26.82 -33.70 -2.05
N ILE A 208 26.07 -32.63 -1.77
CA ILE A 208 24.68 -32.72 -1.34
C ILE A 208 23.77 -32.88 -2.56
N ASN A 209 22.82 -33.80 -2.46
CA ASN A 209 21.68 -33.83 -3.37
C ASN A 209 20.70 -32.70 -2.99
N THR A 210 20.63 -31.65 -3.80
CA THR A 210 19.76 -30.49 -3.54
C THR A 210 18.28 -30.75 -3.83
N ASN A 211 17.94 -31.83 -4.56
CA ASN A 211 16.57 -32.10 -5.02
C ASN A 211 15.56 -32.18 -3.87
N ASP A 212 15.85 -32.96 -2.83
CA ASP A 212 14.97 -33.19 -1.68
C ASP A 212 14.66 -31.85 -0.96
N SER A 213 15.62 -30.94 -0.92
CA SER A 213 15.46 -29.59 -0.36
C SER A 213 14.72 -28.63 -1.31
N MET A 214 14.90 -28.77 -2.64
CA MET A 214 14.11 -28.02 -3.61
C MET A 214 12.63 -28.45 -3.55
N GLU A 215 12.35 -29.75 -3.41
CA GLU A 215 10.98 -30.26 -3.19
C GLU A 215 10.40 -29.79 -1.85
N TYR A 216 11.19 -29.77 -0.76
CA TYR A 216 10.78 -29.16 0.52
C TYR A 216 10.36 -27.71 0.34
N TRP A 217 11.24 -26.85 -0.19
CA TRP A 217 10.96 -25.41 -0.33
C TRP A 217 9.80 -25.13 -1.29
N LYS A 218 9.67 -25.90 -2.37
CA LYS A 218 8.53 -25.86 -3.29
C LYS A 218 7.21 -26.27 -2.63
N GLY A 219 7.25 -27.22 -1.69
CA GLY A 219 6.11 -27.57 -0.84
C GLY A 219 5.78 -26.48 0.16
N TYR A 220 6.80 -25.94 0.84
CA TYR A 220 6.70 -24.92 1.88
C TYR A 220 6.13 -23.59 1.37
N LEU A 221 6.54 -23.17 0.18
CA LEU A 221 6.10 -21.93 -0.48
C LEU A 221 4.85 -22.11 -1.34
N ARG A 222 4.26 -23.31 -1.40
CA ARG A 222 3.12 -23.59 -2.28
C ARG A 222 1.92 -22.72 -1.90
N ASN A 223 1.20 -22.26 -2.92
CA ASN A 223 0.04 -21.37 -2.83
C ASN A 223 0.33 -19.96 -2.24
N TYR A 224 1.59 -19.58 -1.99
CA TYR A 224 1.96 -18.22 -1.57
C TYR A 224 2.30 -17.34 -2.80
N SER A 225 1.40 -16.42 -3.15
CA SER A 225 1.45 -15.62 -4.39
C SER A 225 1.16 -14.12 -4.19
N GLN A 226 1.23 -13.64 -2.94
CA GLN A 226 1.16 -12.21 -2.60
C GLN A 226 2.32 -11.88 -1.65
N VAL A 227 3.03 -10.77 -1.89
CA VAL A 227 4.14 -10.34 -1.04
C VAL A 227 3.59 -9.55 0.15
N ALA A 228 3.95 -9.93 1.37
CA ALA A 228 3.70 -9.10 2.54
C ALA A 228 4.58 -7.83 2.47
N GLU A 229 3.96 -6.66 2.39
CA GLU A 229 4.65 -5.37 2.33
C GLU A 229 4.91 -4.79 3.74
N ILE A 230 6.01 -4.05 3.86
CA ILE A 230 6.16 -3.07 4.93
C ILE A 230 5.34 -1.84 4.53
N PRO A 231 4.36 -1.38 5.35
CA PRO A 231 3.60 -0.18 5.07
C PRO A 231 4.46 1.08 5.28
N PHE A 232 3.84 2.26 5.25
CA PHE A 232 4.49 3.54 5.60
C PHE A 232 5.57 4.00 4.61
N LYS A 233 5.57 3.44 3.39
CA LYS A 233 6.44 3.88 2.30
C LYS A 233 6.16 5.34 1.91
N THR A 234 7.22 6.10 1.65
CA THR A 234 7.16 7.47 1.11
C THR A 234 6.86 7.46 -0.39
N LEU A 235 6.45 8.62 -0.93
CA LEU A 235 6.18 8.81 -2.36
C LEU A 235 7.36 9.42 -3.14
N SER A 236 8.42 9.89 -2.47
CA SER A 236 9.59 10.46 -3.16
C SER A 236 10.63 9.37 -3.42
N THR A 237 10.95 9.18 -4.69
CA THR A 237 12.06 8.33 -5.17
C THR A 237 13.29 9.16 -5.57
N GLU A 238 13.30 10.47 -5.28
CA GLU A 238 14.22 11.44 -5.88
C GLU A 238 15.66 11.38 -5.33
N ASN A 239 15.87 10.72 -4.19
CA ASN A 239 17.21 10.45 -3.66
C ASN A 239 17.55 8.95 -3.74
N PRO A 240 18.41 8.52 -4.70
CA PRO A 240 18.86 7.13 -4.79
C PRO A 240 19.86 6.75 -3.69
N ILE A 241 20.48 7.74 -3.04
CA ILE A 241 21.41 7.52 -1.93
C ILE A 241 20.65 6.89 -0.74
N TYR A 242 21.13 5.75 -0.26
CA TYR A 242 20.57 5.09 0.92
C TYR A 242 20.78 5.95 2.17
N LYS A 243 19.71 6.22 2.92
CA LYS A 243 19.78 6.98 4.18
C LYS A 243 19.31 6.10 5.33
N GLU A 244 20.24 5.55 6.09
CA GLU A 244 19.91 4.74 7.26
C GLU A 244 19.17 5.57 8.34
N SER A 245 18.15 4.96 8.95
CA SER A 245 17.58 5.40 10.22
C SER A 245 17.16 4.17 11.05
N LYS A 246 17.02 4.38 12.36
CA LYS A 246 16.97 3.33 13.38
C LYS A 246 15.96 3.70 14.47
N GLU A 247 15.00 2.81 14.74
CA GLU A 247 14.13 2.88 15.93
C GLU A 247 14.45 1.70 16.85
N PHE A 248 14.42 1.91 18.17
CA PHE A 248 14.85 0.93 19.17
C PHE A 248 13.79 0.67 20.24
N LEU A 249 13.71 -0.59 20.67
CA LEU A 249 12.94 -1.04 21.84
C LEU A 249 13.83 -1.91 22.73
N LYS A 250 13.73 -1.74 24.04
CA LYS A 250 14.43 -2.54 25.04
C LYS A 250 13.42 -3.28 25.91
N ILE A 251 13.25 -4.57 25.64
CA ILE A 251 12.38 -5.46 26.42
C ILE A 251 13.18 -5.93 27.64
N GLU A 252 12.86 -5.40 28.83
CA GLU A 252 13.56 -5.73 30.08
C GLU A 252 12.59 -5.95 31.26
N GLY A 253 13.12 -6.20 32.45
CA GLY A 253 12.34 -6.36 33.68
C GLY A 253 11.30 -7.49 33.60
N ASP A 254 10.10 -7.22 34.13
CA ASP A 254 9.03 -8.21 34.22
C ASP A 254 8.54 -8.71 32.86
N LEU A 255 8.61 -7.89 31.80
CA LEU A 255 8.18 -8.30 30.46
C LEU A 255 9.15 -9.32 29.85
N TYR A 256 10.46 -9.07 29.97
CA TYR A 256 11.50 -10.03 29.60
C TYR A 256 11.41 -11.33 30.41
N GLN A 257 11.11 -11.25 31.71
CA GLN A 257 10.90 -12.43 32.54
C GLN A 257 9.66 -13.24 32.12
N ARG A 258 8.55 -12.59 31.74
CA ARG A 258 7.36 -13.27 31.20
C ARG A 258 7.65 -13.96 29.87
N LEU A 259 8.27 -13.27 28.91
CA LEU A 259 8.69 -13.82 27.63
C LEU A 259 9.56 -15.06 27.82
N ASN A 260 10.61 -14.97 28.64
CA ASN A 260 11.50 -16.11 28.94
C ASN A 260 10.77 -17.27 29.61
N SER A 261 9.84 -16.97 30.53
CA SER A 261 9.05 -18.00 31.21
C SER A 261 8.16 -18.76 30.23
N ILE A 262 7.50 -18.05 29.30
CA ILE A 262 6.65 -18.65 28.26
C ILE A 262 7.48 -19.49 27.30
N CYS A 263 8.55 -18.94 26.72
CA CYS A 263 9.46 -19.68 25.84
C CYS A 263 9.94 -20.99 26.49
N SER A 264 10.31 -20.93 27.78
CA SER A 264 10.74 -22.10 28.56
C SER A 264 9.61 -23.11 28.86
N GLN A 265 8.37 -22.64 29.02
CA GLN A 265 7.21 -23.49 29.33
C GLN A 265 6.68 -24.23 28.10
N ILE A 266 6.63 -23.57 26.94
CA ILE A 266 6.11 -24.18 25.70
C ILE A 266 7.22 -24.76 24.80
N GLY A 267 8.49 -24.54 25.15
CA GLY A 267 9.64 -25.16 24.48
C GLY A 267 10.10 -24.46 23.20
N VAL A 268 9.76 -23.17 23.00
CA VAL A 268 10.16 -22.40 21.81
C VAL A 268 11.33 -21.45 22.11
N THR A 269 12.03 -20.99 21.07
CA THR A 269 13.13 -20.02 21.22
C THR A 269 12.64 -18.57 21.25
N GLN A 270 13.43 -17.66 21.84
CA GLN A 270 13.21 -16.21 21.73
C GLN A 270 13.17 -15.74 20.26
N ASN A 271 13.97 -16.34 19.38
CA ASN A 271 13.95 -16.06 17.94
C ASN A 271 12.58 -16.41 17.33
N THR A 272 12.11 -17.65 17.54
CA THR A 272 10.77 -18.09 17.10
C THR A 272 9.65 -17.21 17.66
N PHE A 273 9.76 -16.77 18.92
CA PHE A 273 8.80 -15.85 19.53
C PHE A 273 8.76 -14.53 18.77
N MET A 274 9.91 -13.88 18.55
CA MET A 274 9.97 -12.60 17.84
C MET A 274 9.62 -12.73 16.34
N GLN A 275 9.93 -13.86 15.69
CA GLN A 275 9.46 -14.19 14.33
C GLN A 275 7.93 -14.27 14.26
N SER A 276 7.29 -14.85 15.29
CA SER A 276 5.83 -14.95 15.37
C SER A 276 5.19 -13.59 15.61
N ILE A 277 5.79 -12.73 16.45
CA ILE A 277 5.38 -11.33 16.64
C ILE A 277 5.48 -10.55 15.33
N TRP A 278 6.60 -10.68 14.60
CA TRP A 278 6.85 -9.96 13.36
C TRP A 278 5.88 -10.39 12.25
N GLY A 279 5.77 -11.70 11.99
CA GLY A 279 4.82 -12.23 11.00
C GLY A 279 3.37 -11.90 11.34
N TYR A 280 2.99 -11.93 12.62
CA TYR A 280 1.65 -11.51 13.03
C TYR A 280 1.40 -10.01 12.79
N LEU A 281 2.37 -9.14 13.06
CA LEU A 281 2.25 -7.70 12.77
C LEU A 281 2.14 -7.43 11.26
N LEU A 282 2.97 -8.09 10.45
CA LEU A 282 2.88 -8.04 8.98
C LEU A 282 1.52 -8.52 8.46
N SER A 283 0.95 -9.57 9.07
CA SER A 283 -0.36 -10.11 8.68
C SER A 283 -1.48 -9.07 8.87
N ARG A 284 -1.48 -8.34 9.99
CA ARG A 284 -2.43 -7.24 10.26
C ARG A 284 -2.20 -6.02 9.37
N TYR A 285 -0.94 -5.71 9.02
CA TYR A 285 -0.62 -4.63 8.08
C TYR A 285 -1.03 -4.92 6.62
N ASN A 286 -1.10 -6.19 6.23
CA ASN A 286 -1.42 -6.61 4.87
C ASN A 286 -2.83 -7.20 4.70
N SER A 287 -3.65 -7.20 5.77
CA SER A 287 -4.99 -7.82 5.80
C SER A 287 -5.01 -9.27 5.29
N THR A 288 -4.01 -10.06 5.68
CA THR A 288 -3.85 -11.48 5.31
C THR A 288 -3.64 -12.34 6.57
N GLN A 289 -3.86 -13.64 6.47
CA GLN A 289 -3.53 -14.63 7.51
C GLN A 289 -2.28 -15.47 7.16
N ASP A 290 -1.58 -15.13 6.07
CA ASP A 290 -0.42 -15.83 5.53
C ASP A 290 0.60 -14.81 4.99
N VAL A 291 1.82 -14.82 5.52
CA VAL A 291 2.91 -13.91 5.16
C VAL A 291 4.25 -14.65 5.07
N VAL A 292 5.17 -14.17 4.24
CA VAL A 292 6.58 -14.61 4.21
C VAL A 292 7.50 -13.40 4.36
N PHE A 293 8.54 -13.57 5.17
CA PHE A 293 9.69 -12.66 5.29
C PHE A 293 10.98 -13.49 5.34
N GLY A 294 12.15 -12.86 5.20
CA GLY A 294 13.43 -13.57 5.31
C GLY A 294 13.92 -13.64 6.75
N ALA A 295 14.50 -14.77 7.15
CA ALA A 295 15.27 -14.86 8.38
C ALA A 295 16.72 -15.25 8.07
N VAL A 296 17.67 -14.55 8.70
CA VAL A 296 19.09 -14.90 8.63
C VAL A 296 19.37 -16.03 9.62
N VAL A 297 19.91 -17.14 9.11
CA VAL A 297 20.33 -18.32 9.87
C VAL A 297 21.85 -18.50 9.79
N SER A 298 22.43 -19.25 10.73
CA SER A 298 23.89 -19.44 10.82
C SER A 298 24.51 -20.17 9.62
N GLY A 299 23.73 -20.99 8.90
CA GLY A 299 24.19 -21.83 7.78
C GLY A 299 25.33 -22.80 8.14
N ARG A 300 25.46 -23.15 9.43
CA ARG A 300 26.44 -24.14 9.93
C ARG A 300 25.76 -25.51 10.06
N PRO A 301 26.02 -26.46 9.13
CA PRO A 301 25.40 -27.78 9.17
C PRO A 301 26.02 -28.69 10.24
N ALA A 302 25.18 -29.33 11.05
CA ALA A 302 25.61 -30.17 12.17
C ALA A 302 26.41 -31.42 11.73
N GLU A 303 26.25 -31.85 10.49
CA GLU A 303 26.99 -32.96 9.87
C GLU A 303 28.47 -32.62 9.63
N LEU A 304 28.80 -31.33 9.46
CA LEU A 304 30.16 -30.89 9.15
C LEU A 304 30.97 -30.72 10.44
N THR A 305 31.59 -31.80 10.89
CA THR A 305 32.38 -31.84 12.14
C THR A 305 33.40 -30.70 12.21
N GLY A 306 33.22 -29.81 13.19
CA GLY A 306 34.10 -28.66 13.44
C GLY A 306 33.69 -27.34 12.78
N VAL A 307 32.55 -27.27 12.09
CA VAL A 307 32.06 -26.06 11.40
C VAL A 307 31.92 -24.83 12.30
N GLU A 308 31.61 -25.01 13.60
CA GLU A 308 31.47 -23.90 14.56
C GLU A 308 32.74 -23.05 14.73
N ASN A 309 33.91 -23.61 14.41
CA ASN A 309 35.21 -22.93 14.48
C ASN A 309 35.76 -22.54 13.09
N MET A 310 35.05 -22.86 12.00
CA MET A 310 35.49 -22.47 10.65
C MET A 310 35.23 -20.98 10.42
N VAL A 311 36.21 -20.32 9.80
CA VAL A 311 36.10 -18.93 9.33
C VAL A 311 35.81 -18.93 7.83
N GLY A 312 34.78 -18.20 7.43
CA GLY A 312 34.18 -18.16 6.09
C GLY A 312 32.81 -17.49 6.14
N LEU A 313 32.14 -17.33 4.99
CA LEU A 313 30.75 -16.87 4.95
C LEU A 313 29.79 -18.07 5.08
N PHE A 314 29.21 -18.28 6.26
CA PHE A 314 28.27 -19.38 6.51
C PHE A 314 26.82 -18.94 6.52
N ILE A 315 26.52 -17.73 7.02
CA ILE A 315 25.12 -17.27 7.14
C ILE A 315 24.34 -17.38 5.82
N ASN A 316 23.04 -17.60 5.92
CA ASN A 316 22.14 -17.65 4.77
C ASN A 316 20.77 -17.03 5.11
N THR A 317 20.02 -16.61 4.10
CA THR A 317 18.68 -16.05 4.26
C THR A 317 17.65 -17.04 3.73
N ILE A 318 16.79 -17.55 4.61
CA ILE A 318 15.70 -18.47 4.26
C ILE A 318 14.34 -17.78 4.45
N PRO A 319 13.30 -18.10 3.66
CA PRO A 319 11.96 -17.61 3.93
C PRO A 319 11.38 -18.27 5.17
N VAL A 320 10.85 -17.46 6.09
CA VAL A 320 9.97 -17.87 7.18
C VAL A 320 8.54 -17.51 6.77
N ARG A 321 7.69 -18.52 6.65
CA ARG A 321 6.25 -18.34 6.49
C ARG A 321 5.62 -18.25 7.88
N VAL A 322 4.66 -17.34 8.03
CA VAL A 322 3.81 -17.24 9.20
C VAL A 322 2.38 -17.28 8.71
N SER A 323 1.68 -18.37 9.03
CA SER A 323 0.29 -18.59 8.68
C SER A 323 -0.53 -19.03 9.88
N TYR A 324 -1.82 -18.68 9.91
CA TYR A 324 -2.78 -19.09 10.94
C TYR A 324 -4.21 -19.14 10.37
N GLN A 325 -5.20 -19.48 11.20
CA GLN A 325 -6.62 -19.55 10.80
C GLN A 325 -7.50 -18.67 11.72
N ASP A 326 -8.74 -18.44 11.31
CA ASP A 326 -9.75 -17.80 12.16
C ASP A 326 -9.90 -18.55 13.49
N GLY A 327 -9.73 -17.82 14.60
CA GLY A 327 -9.81 -18.37 15.95
C GLY A 327 -8.48 -18.87 16.53
N SER A 328 -7.42 -19.04 15.72
CA SER A 328 -6.10 -19.47 16.20
C SER A 328 -5.55 -18.56 17.30
N THR A 329 -4.78 -19.15 18.22
CA THR A 329 -4.18 -18.50 19.39
C THR A 329 -2.68 -18.25 19.21
N PRO A 330 -2.07 -17.32 19.99
CA PRO A 330 -0.62 -17.20 20.10
C PRO A 330 0.10 -18.52 20.42
N LEU A 331 -0.47 -19.38 21.28
CA LEU A 331 0.12 -20.68 21.61
C LEU A 331 0.29 -21.57 20.37
N GLU A 332 -0.77 -21.69 19.57
CA GLU A 332 -0.78 -22.48 18.34
C GLU A 332 0.18 -21.90 17.30
N LEU A 333 0.15 -20.58 17.11
CA LEU A 333 1.05 -19.87 16.20
C LEU A 333 2.52 -20.05 16.58
N LEU A 334 2.90 -19.80 17.84
CA LEU A 334 4.26 -20.01 18.34
C LEU A 334 4.73 -21.44 18.14
N THR A 335 3.85 -22.41 18.37
CA THR A 335 4.15 -23.84 18.20
C THR A 335 4.32 -24.21 16.72
N GLN A 336 3.47 -23.69 15.83
CA GLN A 336 3.58 -23.91 14.38
C GLN A 336 4.90 -23.35 13.84
N VAL A 337 5.18 -22.07 14.08
CA VAL A 337 6.41 -21.40 13.60
C VAL A 337 7.66 -22.08 14.17
N HIS A 338 7.60 -22.65 15.38
CA HIS A 338 8.72 -23.42 15.92
C HIS A 338 8.97 -24.72 15.15
N ASN A 339 7.92 -25.49 14.86
CA ASN A 339 8.02 -26.75 14.11
C ASN A 339 8.48 -26.52 12.66
N GLU A 340 8.00 -25.45 12.03
CA GLU A 340 8.45 -25.02 10.70
C GLU A 340 9.93 -24.60 10.71
N ALA A 341 10.38 -23.85 11.72
CA ALA A 341 11.80 -23.48 11.87
C ALA A 341 12.72 -24.69 12.07
N ILE A 342 12.27 -25.71 12.83
CA ILE A 342 13.01 -26.97 12.99
C ILE A 342 13.12 -27.71 11.65
N SER A 343 12.03 -27.78 10.87
CA SER A 343 12.02 -28.46 9.58
C SER A 343 12.87 -27.73 8.53
N GLY A 344 12.73 -26.41 8.43
CA GLY A 344 13.50 -25.58 7.50
C GLY A 344 15.00 -25.60 7.75
N ASN A 345 15.45 -25.83 9.00
CA ASN A 345 16.87 -25.91 9.31
C ASN A 345 17.59 -27.09 8.62
N ALA A 346 16.90 -28.19 8.32
CA ALA A 346 17.46 -29.31 7.55
C ALA A 346 17.70 -28.98 6.07
N HIS A 347 17.12 -27.88 5.58
CA HIS A 347 17.15 -27.44 4.18
C HIS A 347 17.81 -26.05 4.02
N HIS A 348 18.50 -25.57 5.06
CA HIS A 348 19.00 -24.20 5.18
C HIS A 348 20.21 -23.84 4.30
N TYR A 349 20.74 -24.80 3.54
CA TYR A 349 21.94 -24.66 2.72
C TYR A 349 21.63 -24.33 1.25
N LEU A 350 20.36 -24.42 0.81
CA LEU A 350 19.96 -23.89 -0.49
C LEU A 350 19.96 -22.37 -0.46
N ASN A 351 20.34 -21.76 -1.57
CA ASN A 351 20.50 -20.31 -1.64
C ASN A 351 19.15 -19.62 -1.85
N LEU A 352 19.07 -18.33 -1.50
CA LEU A 352 17.79 -17.63 -1.57
C LEU A 352 17.21 -17.56 -2.99
N SER A 353 18.02 -17.39 -4.05
CA SER A 353 17.50 -17.34 -5.43
C SER A 353 17.07 -18.73 -5.95
N GLU A 354 17.70 -19.82 -5.51
CA GLU A 354 17.20 -21.19 -5.70
C GLU A 354 15.81 -21.37 -5.05
N VAL A 355 15.69 -21.00 -3.77
CA VAL A 355 14.43 -21.10 -3.02
C VAL A 355 13.34 -20.21 -3.64
N GLN A 356 13.68 -18.99 -4.03
CA GLN A 356 12.80 -18.07 -4.76
C GLN A 356 12.37 -18.61 -6.12
N SER A 357 13.23 -19.33 -6.85
CA SER A 357 12.87 -19.96 -8.13
C SER A 357 11.78 -21.04 -8.01
N GLN A 358 11.50 -21.53 -6.79
CA GLN A 358 10.40 -22.46 -6.53
C GLN A 358 9.06 -21.75 -6.18
N SER A 359 9.04 -20.41 -6.15
CA SER A 359 7.84 -19.59 -5.94
C SER A 359 7.43 -18.82 -7.19
N GLU A 360 6.12 -18.65 -7.39
CA GLU A 360 5.52 -17.80 -8.42
C GLU A 360 5.96 -16.32 -8.31
N LEU A 361 6.42 -15.89 -7.13
CA LEU A 361 6.90 -14.52 -6.88
C LEU A 361 8.34 -14.28 -7.31
N GLY A 362 9.13 -15.35 -7.52
CA GLY A 362 10.56 -15.26 -7.82
C GLY A 362 11.31 -14.38 -6.82
N MET A 363 12.14 -13.47 -7.34
CA MET A 363 12.94 -12.54 -6.52
C MET A 363 12.12 -11.62 -5.59
N ASN A 364 10.81 -11.45 -5.84
CA ASN A 364 9.95 -10.61 -5.02
C ASN A 364 9.43 -11.29 -3.75
N LEU A 365 9.71 -12.59 -3.54
CA LEU A 365 9.22 -13.36 -2.38
C LEU A 365 9.51 -12.70 -1.03
N ILE A 366 10.63 -11.98 -0.93
CA ILE A 366 11.14 -11.37 0.31
C ILE A 366 11.56 -9.93 0.02
N ASN A 367 11.00 -8.98 0.77
CA ASN A 367 11.33 -7.55 0.71
C ASN A 367 11.90 -6.99 2.03
N ASN A 368 11.92 -7.81 3.08
CA ASN A 368 12.38 -7.47 4.43
C ASN A 368 13.02 -8.71 5.09
N ILE A 369 13.99 -8.48 5.97
CA ILE A 369 14.69 -9.55 6.69
C ILE A 369 14.66 -9.35 8.20
N MET A 370 14.61 -10.47 8.92
CA MET A 370 14.78 -10.56 10.36
C MET A 370 16.14 -11.20 10.70
N LEU A 371 16.84 -10.64 11.68
CA LEU A 371 18.12 -11.14 12.19
C LEU A 371 18.03 -11.33 13.70
N PHE A 372 18.58 -12.43 14.21
CA PHE A 372 18.71 -12.70 15.65
C PHE A 372 20.20 -12.76 16.01
N ASP A 373 20.74 -11.63 16.45
CA ASP A 373 22.16 -11.41 16.74
C ASP A 373 22.53 -11.90 18.15
N ASN A 374 23.02 -13.14 18.20
CA ASN A 374 23.48 -13.80 19.42
C ASN A 374 25.01 -13.92 19.47
N TYR A 375 25.77 -12.98 18.89
CA TYR A 375 27.23 -13.04 18.81
C TYR A 375 27.89 -12.42 20.07
N PRO A 376 28.61 -13.20 20.90
CA PRO A 376 29.16 -12.74 22.18
C PRO A 376 30.50 -12.00 22.01
N VAL A 377 30.60 -11.08 21.04
CA VAL A 377 31.88 -10.42 20.69
C VAL A 377 32.37 -9.52 21.83
N GLN A 378 31.45 -8.83 22.52
CA GLN A 378 31.78 -7.95 23.65
C GLN A 378 32.30 -8.77 24.83
N GLU A 379 31.65 -9.90 25.13
CA GLU A 379 32.06 -10.86 26.14
C GLU A 379 33.43 -11.48 25.80
N ILE A 380 33.65 -11.91 24.55
CA ILE A 380 34.91 -12.51 24.09
C ILE A 380 36.08 -11.53 24.18
N ILE A 381 35.92 -10.28 23.74
CA ILE A 381 36.97 -9.27 23.90
C ILE A 381 37.24 -9.08 25.40
N LYS A 382 36.18 -8.91 26.20
CA LYS A 382 36.30 -8.65 27.64
C LYS A 382 37.01 -9.78 28.38
N GLU A 383 36.64 -11.04 28.15
CA GLU A 383 37.30 -12.19 28.77
C GLU A 383 38.78 -12.27 28.38
N ASN A 384 39.12 -12.10 27.10
CA ASN A 384 40.52 -12.12 26.67
C ASN A 384 41.31 -10.94 27.27
N VAL A 385 40.71 -9.77 27.36
CA VAL A 385 41.26 -8.54 27.97
C VAL A 385 41.49 -8.69 29.48
N GLU A 386 40.50 -9.18 30.24
CA GLU A 386 40.62 -9.43 31.69
C GLU A 386 41.66 -10.52 31.99
N ASN A 387 41.78 -11.54 31.12
CA ASN A 387 42.87 -12.51 31.21
C ASN A 387 44.25 -11.85 31.04
N THR A 388 44.44 -10.92 30.09
CA THR A 388 45.68 -10.15 29.95
C THR A 388 45.96 -9.27 31.17
N GLN A 389 44.94 -8.59 31.71
CA GLN A 389 45.07 -7.79 32.94
C GLN A 389 45.68 -8.64 34.07
N SER A 390 45.13 -9.83 34.29
CA SER A 390 45.51 -10.72 35.40
C SER A 390 46.97 -11.19 35.37
N GLN A 391 47.61 -11.16 34.19
CA GLN A 391 48.97 -11.68 33.99
C GLN A 391 50.03 -10.58 33.82
N LYS A 392 49.66 -9.39 33.32
CA LYS A 392 50.57 -8.22 33.24
C LYS A 392 50.43 -7.22 34.39
N GLY A 393 49.27 -7.14 35.04
CA GLY A 393 48.94 -6.07 35.99
C GLY A 393 48.65 -4.72 35.32
N GLN A 394 48.30 -4.70 34.03
CA GLN A 394 47.87 -3.53 33.26
C GLN A 394 46.33 -3.49 33.19
N GLU A 395 45.73 -2.30 33.27
CA GLU A 395 44.28 -2.11 33.23
C GLU A 395 43.80 -1.94 31.77
N LEU A 396 43.62 -3.07 31.08
CA LEU A 396 42.99 -3.13 29.76
C LEU A 396 41.46 -3.16 29.90
N THR A 397 40.72 -2.24 29.29
CA THR A 397 39.23 -2.21 29.38
C THR A 397 38.59 -1.79 28.06
N ILE A 398 37.38 -2.30 27.77
CA ILE A 398 36.56 -1.83 26.63
C ILE A 398 35.68 -0.66 27.12
N GLU A 399 35.65 0.44 26.38
CA GLU A 399 34.80 1.60 26.70
C GLU A 399 33.58 1.73 25.77
N SER A 400 33.74 1.36 24.50
CA SER A 400 32.67 1.40 23.49
C SER A 400 32.86 0.30 22.43
N MET A 401 31.78 -0.05 21.73
CA MET A 401 31.79 -0.85 20.51
C MET A 401 30.67 -0.38 19.58
N GLU A 402 30.97 -0.30 18.29
CA GLU A 402 30.05 0.04 17.22
C GLU A 402 30.18 -0.95 16.05
N VAL A 403 29.07 -1.18 15.34
CA VAL A 403 29.04 -2.02 14.14
C VAL A 403 28.21 -1.33 13.05
N PHE A 404 28.86 -1.01 11.95
CA PHE A 404 28.26 -0.56 10.70
C PHE A 404 28.24 -1.72 9.70
N GLY A 405 27.08 -1.97 9.10
CA GLY A 405 26.90 -3.01 8.09
C GLY A 405 25.69 -2.72 7.23
N GLN A 406 25.84 -2.73 5.90
CA GLN A 406 24.79 -2.36 4.95
C GLN A 406 24.34 -3.57 4.11
N THR A 407 23.09 -3.98 4.31
CA THR A 407 22.45 -5.04 3.51
C THR A 407 21.81 -4.49 2.23
N ASN A 408 21.37 -5.38 1.35
CA ASN A 408 20.60 -5.06 0.14
C ASN A 408 19.08 -4.83 0.40
N TYR A 409 18.62 -4.86 1.66
CA TYR A 409 17.21 -4.62 2.01
C TYR A 409 16.99 -3.20 2.57
N ASP A 410 15.91 -2.55 2.13
CA ASP A 410 15.51 -1.22 2.64
C ASP A 410 14.90 -1.24 4.05
N PHE A 411 14.62 -2.43 4.60
CA PHE A 411 14.07 -2.62 5.95
C PHE A 411 14.60 -3.92 6.56
N SER A 412 15.07 -3.87 7.82
CA SER A 412 15.41 -5.05 8.60
C SER A 412 14.95 -4.96 10.07
N PHE A 413 14.55 -6.11 10.60
CA PHE A 413 14.11 -6.33 11.98
C PHE A 413 15.23 -7.07 12.73
N MET A 414 15.94 -6.40 13.63
CA MET A 414 17.04 -6.97 14.39
C MET A 414 16.65 -7.24 15.84
N VAL A 415 17.08 -8.38 16.37
CA VAL A 415 16.93 -8.74 17.79
C VAL A 415 18.26 -9.18 18.35
N SER A 416 18.77 -8.49 19.37
CA SER A 416 20.00 -8.84 20.08
C SER A 416 19.69 -9.20 21.53
N PRO A 417 19.72 -10.49 21.94
CA PRO A 417 19.72 -10.87 23.35
C PRO A 417 20.88 -10.24 24.14
N ARG A 418 20.59 -9.93 25.40
CA ARG A 418 21.54 -9.54 26.45
C ARG A 418 21.16 -10.29 27.74
N PRO A 419 22.04 -10.39 28.76
CA PRO A 419 21.81 -11.26 29.92
C PRO A 419 20.52 -11.01 30.74
N LEU A 420 19.92 -9.81 30.65
CA LEU A 420 18.70 -9.42 31.36
C LEU A 420 17.68 -8.65 30.48
N SER A 421 17.86 -8.63 29.16
CA SER A 421 16.97 -7.91 28.23
C SER A 421 17.08 -8.43 26.79
N LEU A 422 16.09 -8.12 25.95
CA LEU A 422 16.20 -8.18 24.49
C LEU A 422 16.22 -6.75 23.94
N ILE A 423 17.19 -6.44 23.07
CA ILE A 423 17.18 -5.23 22.27
C ILE A 423 16.51 -5.57 20.92
N VAL A 424 15.53 -4.79 20.52
CA VAL A 424 14.92 -4.83 19.19
C VAL A 424 15.28 -3.54 18.47
N GLU A 425 15.74 -3.64 17.23
CA GLU A 425 16.15 -2.52 16.38
C GLU A 425 15.48 -2.67 15.00
N LEU A 426 14.81 -1.62 14.53
CA LEU A 426 14.29 -1.54 13.16
C LEU A 426 15.23 -0.63 12.36
N ARG A 427 16.00 -1.18 11.42
CA ARG A 427 16.83 -0.40 10.48
C ARG A 427 16.06 -0.21 9.19
N TYR A 428 16.03 1.02 8.68
CA TYR A 428 15.28 1.33 7.46
C TYR A 428 15.89 2.45 6.64
N ASN A 429 15.60 2.45 5.34
CA ASN A 429 15.92 3.53 4.42
C ASN A 429 14.92 4.69 4.61
N ALA A 430 15.32 5.74 5.33
CA ALA A 430 14.50 6.90 5.64
C ALA A 430 14.19 7.82 4.44
N ASN A 431 14.71 7.50 3.25
CA ASN A 431 14.22 8.11 2.00
C ASN A 431 13.00 7.35 1.44
N LYS A 432 12.81 6.07 1.82
CA LYS A 432 11.71 5.19 1.36
C LYS A 432 10.61 4.93 2.41
N PHE A 433 10.84 5.23 3.69
CA PHE A 433 9.86 5.02 4.78
C PHE A 433 9.73 6.25 5.68
N GLU A 434 8.51 6.57 6.11
CA GLU A 434 8.20 7.69 7.00
C GLU A 434 8.62 7.38 8.46
N PRO A 435 9.63 8.07 9.02
CA PRO A 435 10.15 7.79 10.36
C PRO A 435 9.10 7.79 11.46
N GLN A 436 8.13 8.72 11.42
CA GLN A 436 7.09 8.82 12.46
C GLN A 436 6.18 7.59 12.52
N LEU A 437 6.02 6.89 11.39
CA LEU A 437 5.19 5.68 11.30
C LEU A 437 6.01 4.41 11.60
N ILE A 438 7.30 4.36 11.25
CA ILE A 438 8.19 3.30 11.76
C ILE A 438 8.29 3.37 13.29
N LYS A 439 8.27 4.56 13.88
CA LYS A 439 8.22 4.72 15.33
C LYS A 439 6.91 4.22 15.96
N LYS A 440 5.77 4.28 15.26
CA LYS A 440 4.53 3.59 15.71
C LYS A 440 4.68 2.07 15.64
N MET A 441 5.39 1.54 14.64
CA MET A 441 5.68 0.11 14.51
C MET A 441 6.43 -0.47 15.73
N ILE A 442 7.38 0.27 16.34
CA ILE A 442 8.07 -0.22 17.55
C ILE A 442 7.13 -0.38 18.75
N ASN A 443 6.16 0.55 18.91
CA ASN A 443 5.13 0.46 19.94
C ASN A 443 4.18 -0.73 19.69
N HIS A 444 3.85 -1.00 18.42
CA HIS A 444 3.05 -2.17 18.06
C HIS A 444 3.75 -3.49 18.40
N ILE A 445 5.07 -3.56 18.23
CA ILE A 445 5.88 -4.72 18.61
C ILE A 445 5.87 -4.91 20.13
N ASP A 446 6.11 -3.85 20.92
CA ASP A 446 6.09 -3.91 22.38
C ASP A 446 4.72 -4.35 22.94
N ASN A 447 3.64 -3.73 22.43
CA ASN A 447 2.26 -4.12 22.75
C ASN A 447 2.01 -5.60 22.42
N LEU A 448 2.46 -6.10 21.26
CA LEU A 448 2.29 -7.50 20.89
C LEU A 448 3.10 -8.45 21.79
N VAL A 449 4.31 -8.08 22.18
CA VAL A 449 5.10 -8.86 23.15
C VAL A 449 4.37 -8.94 24.49
N GLU A 450 3.73 -7.86 24.97
CA GLU A 450 2.86 -7.94 26.15
C GLU A 450 1.61 -8.80 25.91
N GLN A 451 0.91 -8.63 24.78
CA GLN A 451 -0.29 -9.40 24.48
C GLN A 451 0.01 -10.91 24.44
N PHE A 452 1.06 -11.34 23.75
CA PHE A 452 1.48 -12.74 23.71
C PHE A 452 1.94 -13.22 25.11
N SER A 453 2.46 -12.32 25.95
CA SER A 453 2.89 -12.61 27.32
C SER A 453 1.75 -12.75 28.35
N VAL A 454 0.51 -12.39 28.01
CA VAL A 454 -0.63 -12.34 28.95
C VAL A 454 -1.89 -13.04 28.42
N ASN A 455 -2.06 -13.09 27.10
CA ASN A 455 -3.27 -13.55 26.41
C ASN A 455 -3.01 -14.76 25.50
N ILE A 456 -2.08 -15.64 25.87
CA ILE A 456 -1.52 -16.69 25.01
C ILE A 456 -2.57 -17.70 24.48
N ASP A 457 -3.67 -17.91 25.22
CA ASP A 457 -4.79 -18.79 24.86
C ASP A 457 -5.99 -18.05 24.21
N LYS A 458 -5.88 -16.75 23.91
CA LYS A 458 -6.97 -15.98 23.28
C LYS A 458 -6.84 -15.99 21.75
N PRO A 459 -7.96 -15.91 21.00
CA PRO A 459 -7.91 -15.78 19.55
C PRO A 459 -7.13 -14.54 19.11
N LEU A 460 -6.22 -14.70 18.16
CA LEU A 460 -5.28 -13.67 17.68
C LEU A 460 -6.00 -12.37 17.28
N ASN A 461 -7.14 -12.45 16.60
CA ASN A 461 -7.90 -11.26 16.18
C ASN A 461 -8.48 -10.42 17.35
N THR A 462 -8.51 -10.95 18.58
CA THR A 462 -8.89 -10.19 19.78
C THR A 462 -7.73 -9.41 20.42
N LEU A 463 -6.48 -9.64 19.96
CA LEU A 463 -5.31 -8.99 20.52
C LEU A 463 -5.16 -7.56 19.99
N ASN A 464 -4.85 -6.65 20.91
CA ASN A 464 -4.64 -5.24 20.59
C ASN A 464 -3.15 -4.92 20.45
N TYR A 465 -2.73 -4.45 19.27
CA TYR A 465 -1.38 -3.96 19.01
C TYR A 465 -1.29 -2.42 18.96
N LEU A 466 -2.41 -1.71 18.79
CA LEU A 466 -2.44 -0.24 18.81
C LEU A 466 -2.42 0.30 20.24
N THR A 467 -1.76 1.44 20.47
CA THR A 467 -1.85 2.11 21.78
C THR A 467 -3.25 2.70 22.00
N GLN A 468 -3.56 3.16 23.23
CA GLN A 468 -4.85 3.79 23.53
C GLN A 468 -4.95 5.19 22.89
N GLU A 469 -3.82 5.89 22.81
CA GLU A 469 -3.67 7.20 22.16
C GLU A 469 -3.94 7.10 20.66
N GLU A 470 -3.45 6.05 20.00
CA GLU A 470 -3.75 5.81 18.58
C GLU A 470 -5.20 5.42 18.34
N LYS A 471 -5.81 4.63 19.24
CA LYS A 471 -7.25 4.35 19.17
C LYS A 471 -8.11 5.59 19.36
N GLN A 472 -7.73 6.47 20.28
CA GLN A 472 -8.36 7.78 20.45
C GLN A 472 -8.23 8.62 19.17
N GLN A 473 -7.02 8.70 18.60
CA GLN A 473 -6.75 9.43 17.36
C GLN A 473 -7.63 8.94 16.19
N LEU A 474 -7.66 7.62 15.95
CA LEU A 474 -8.32 6.99 14.81
C LEU A 474 -9.86 6.94 14.94
N LEU A 475 -10.38 6.70 16.15
CA LEU A 475 -11.83 6.51 16.37
C LEU A 475 -12.56 7.80 16.79
N VAL A 476 -11.85 8.79 17.33
CA VAL A 476 -12.44 9.99 17.91
C VAL A 476 -11.84 11.27 17.33
N ASP A 477 -10.51 11.48 17.39
CA ASP A 477 -9.94 12.81 17.09
C ASP A 477 -10.02 13.15 15.60
N PHE A 478 -9.72 12.21 14.70
CA PHE A 478 -9.97 12.34 13.25
C PHE A 478 -11.47 12.31 12.88
N ASN A 479 -12.35 12.17 13.88
CA ASN A 479 -13.79 11.97 13.75
C ASN A 479 -14.62 13.01 14.54
N ASP A 480 -14.01 14.04 15.13
CA ASP A 480 -14.70 15.10 15.90
C ASP A 480 -15.32 16.16 14.97
N SER A 481 -16.20 15.69 14.09
CA SER A 481 -16.93 16.50 13.09
C SER A 481 -18.23 17.10 13.64
N LYS A 482 -18.45 17.09 14.96
CA LYS A 482 -19.78 17.29 15.55
C LYS A 482 -20.19 18.77 15.60
N VAL A 483 -21.09 19.17 14.70
CA VAL A 483 -21.64 20.54 14.59
C VAL A 483 -23.14 20.53 14.85
N ASP A 484 -23.68 21.57 15.50
CA ASP A 484 -25.13 21.67 15.67
C ASP A 484 -25.85 22.18 14.41
N TYR A 485 -27.04 21.65 14.14
CA TYR A 485 -27.82 21.96 12.94
C TYR A 485 -29.32 21.75 13.21
N PRO A 486 -30.23 22.33 12.39
CA PRO A 486 -31.67 22.15 12.57
C PRO A 486 -32.08 20.67 12.51
N LYS A 487 -32.42 20.11 13.69
CA LYS A 487 -32.88 18.72 13.89
C LYS A 487 -34.39 18.65 14.13
N ASP A 488 -35.08 19.76 13.88
CA ASP A 488 -36.51 20.02 14.05
C ASP A 488 -37.20 20.41 12.72
N LYS A 489 -36.41 20.67 11.65
CA LYS A 489 -36.86 21.20 10.35
C LYS A 489 -36.54 20.26 9.19
N THR A 490 -37.47 20.10 8.27
CA THR A 490 -37.24 19.42 6.98
C THR A 490 -36.58 20.36 5.98
N ILE A 491 -36.13 19.83 4.84
CA ILE A 491 -35.52 20.63 3.78
C ILE A 491 -36.49 21.70 3.20
N ILE A 492 -37.80 21.48 3.32
CA ILE A 492 -38.83 22.41 2.85
C ILE A 492 -39.07 23.54 3.84
N ASP A 493 -39.05 23.29 5.15
CA ASP A 493 -39.10 24.36 6.16
C ASP A 493 -37.93 25.34 5.97
N LEU A 494 -36.73 24.81 5.72
CA LEU A 494 -35.53 25.62 5.44
C LEU A 494 -35.61 26.39 4.11
N PHE A 495 -36.23 25.79 3.07
CA PHE A 495 -36.47 26.47 1.80
C PHE A 495 -37.48 27.60 1.94
N GLU A 496 -38.60 27.37 2.65
CA GLU A 496 -39.60 28.41 2.90
C GLU A 496 -39.03 29.56 3.74
N GLU A 497 -38.22 29.26 4.76
CA GLU A 497 -37.45 30.28 5.49
C GLU A 497 -36.47 31.05 4.60
N GLN A 498 -35.94 30.46 3.53
CA GLN A 498 -35.08 31.17 2.58
C GLN A 498 -35.88 31.99 1.55
N VAL A 499 -37.08 31.55 1.18
CA VAL A 499 -38.03 32.33 0.38
C VAL A 499 -38.43 33.61 1.11
N ASP A 500 -38.71 33.54 2.41
CA ASP A 500 -39.05 34.72 3.22
C ASP A 500 -37.87 35.68 3.41
N LYS A 501 -36.62 35.17 3.45
CA LYS A 501 -35.40 36.00 3.54
C LYS A 501 -35.07 36.72 2.22
N THR A 502 -35.27 36.08 1.07
CA THR A 502 -34.86 36.61 -0.24
C THR A 502 -35.92 36.40 -1.34
N PRO A 503 -37.16 36.90 -1.19
CA PRO A 503 -38.29 36.54 -2.06
C PRO A 503 -38.12 36.99 -3.52
N ASP A 504 -37.42 38.10 -3.74
CA ASP A 504 -37.22 38.72 -5.05
C ASP A 504 -35.86 38.35 -5.70
N ASN A 505 -34.99 37.59 -5.03
CA ASN A 505 -33.80 37.02 -5.65
C ASN A 505 -34.20 35.99 -6.72
N ILE A 506 -33.42 35.87 -7.79
CA ILE A 506 -33.58 34.82 -8.79
C ILE A 506 -33.13 33.48 -8.19
N ALA A 507 -34.04 32.51 -8.10
CA ALA A 507 -33.79 31.17 -7.58
C ALA A 507 -33.36 30.18 -8.67
N VAL A 508 -34.01 30.24 -9.85
CA VAL A 508 -33.76 29.35 -10.99
C VAL A 508 -33.68 30.16 -12.28
N VAL A 509 -32.70 29.83 -13.12
CA VAL A 509 -32.56 30.29 -14.51
C VAL A 509 -32.57 29.08 -15.43
N PHE A 510 -33.38 29.12 -16.49
CA PHE A 510 -33.37 28.15 -17.59
C PHE A 510 -33.57 28.89 -18.91
N GLU A 511 -32.61 28.78 -19.84
CA GLU A 511 -32.57 29.53 -21.11
C GLU A 511 -32.71 31.05 -20.94
N GLU A 512 -33.92 31.61 -21.13
CA GLU A 512 -34.31 33.01 -20.88
C GLU A 512 -35.43 33.13 -19.81
N VAL A 513 -35.91 32.02 -19.25
CA VAL A 513 -36.83 31.97 -18.10
C VAL A 513 -36.04 32.21 -16.81
N GLN A 514 -36.55 33.10 -15.96
CA GLN A 514 -35.99 33.38 -14.63
C GLN A 514 -37.14 33.38 -13.62
N LEU A 515 -37.01 32.59 -12.55
CA LEU A 515 -37.99 32.52 -11.47
C LEU A 515 -37.38 33.07 -10.18
N THR A 516 -38.07 34.01 -9.52
CA THR A 516 -37.69 34.42 -8.16
C THR A 516 -38.01 33.33 -7.14
N TYR A 517 -37.40 33.37 -5.96
CA TYR A 517 -37.75 32.49 -4.84
C TYR A 517 -39.26 32.46 -4.57
N LYS A 518 -39.88 33.64 -4.53
CA LYS A 518 -41.33 33.78 -4.36
C LYS A 518 -42.12 33.13 -5.50
N GLN A 519 -41.76 33.39 -6.76
CA GLN A 519 -42.47 32.81 -7.92
C GLN A 519 -42.35 31.29 -7.97
N LEU A 520 -41.17 30.75 -7.67
CA LEU A 520 -40.89 29.32 -7.61
C LEU A 520 -41.69 28.67 -6.47
N ASN A 521 -41.69 29.28 -5.28
CA ASN A 521 -42.46 28.81 -4.13
C ASN A 521 -43.97 28.82 -4.38
N GLU A 522 -44.51 29.92 -4.91
CA GLU A 522 -45.93 30.06 -5.25
C GLU A 522 -46.40 29.01 -6.26
N LYS A 523 -45.60 28.75 -7.32
CA LYS A 523 -45.86 27.67 -8.28
C LYS A 523 -45.76 26.28 -7.64
N ALA A 524 -44.73 26.04 -6.83
CA ALA A 524 -44.51 24.74 -6.18
C ALA A 524 -45.62 24.39 -5.18
N ASN A 525 -46.16 25.40 -4.50
CA ASN A 525 -47.35 25.26 -3.66
C ASN A 525 -48.57 24.82 -4.48
N GLN A 526 -48.84 25.45 -5.63
CA GLN A 526 -49.95 25.05 -6.50
C GLN A 526 -49.82 23.59 -6.97
N LEU A 527 -48.62 23.15 -7.34
CA LEU A 527 -48.35 21.76 -7.73
C LEU A 527 -48.51 20.81 -6.53
N ALA A 528 -48.04 21.18 -5.35
CA ALA A 528 -48.20 20.39 -4.13
C ALA A 528 -49.66 20.22 -3.70
N HIS A 529 -50.50 21.26 -3.83
CA HIS A 529 -51.95 21.17 -3.62
C HIS A 529 -52.60 20.28 -4.68
N TYR A 530 -52.29 20.46 -5.97
CA TYR A 530 -52.76 19.57 -7.05
C TYR A 530 -52.45 18.10 -6.76
N LEU A 531 -51.20 17.78 -6.40
CA LEU A 531 -50.76 16.43 -6.11
C LEU A 531 -51.50 15.85 -4.89
N ARG A 532 -51.52 16.59 -3.77
CA ARG A 532 -52.14 16.14 -2.51
C ARG A 532 -53.66 15.98 -2.64
N GLU A 533 -54.34 16.88 -3.34
CA GLU A 533 -55.78 16.78 -3.58
C GLU A 533 -56.14 15.69 -4.58
N THR A 534 -55.38 15.51 -5.67
CA THR A 534 -55.74 14.56 -6.74
C THR A 534 -55.38 13.12 -6.37
N TYR A 535 -54.14 12.87 -5.93
CA TYR A 535 -53.60 11.52 -5.70
C TYR A 535 -53.64 11.07 -4.23
N LYS A 536 -54.23 11.90 -3.35
CA LYS A 536 -54.38 11.65 -1.90
C LYS A 536 -53.04 11.28 -1.26
N ILE A 537 -52.09 12.22 -1.37
CA ILE A 537 -50.73 12.06 -0.86
C ILE A 537 -50.69 12.06 0.67
N GLN A 538 -49.87 11.17 1.20
CA GLN A 538 -49.47 10.98 2.59
C GLN A 538 -47.92 10.99 2.68
N ALA A 539 -47.38 10.99 3.88
CA ALA A 539 -45.93 10.89 4.08
C ALA A 539 -45.39 9.52 3.60
N ASP A 540 -44.14 9.49 3.12
CA ASP A 540 -43.47 8.33 2.49
C ASP A 540 -44.11 7.80 1.18
N ASP A 541 -45.15 8.45 0.64
CA ASP A 541 -45.57 8.19 -0.75
C ASP A 541 -44.45 8.52 -1.73
N LEU A 542 -44.38 7.77 -2.84
CA LEU A 542 -43.40 7.96 -3.90
C LEU A 542 -44.05 8.54 -5.17
N ILE A 543 -43.40 9.54 -5.76
CA ILE A 543 -43.79 10.17 -7.03
C ILE A 543 -42.59 10.18 -7.99
N GLY A 544 -42.77 9.67 -9.21
CA GLY A 544 -41.73 9.69 -10.23
C GLY A 544 -41.56 11.07 -10.87
N ILE A 545 -40.35 11.41 -11.31
CA ILE A 545 -40.08 12.56 -12.18
C ILE A 545 -39.42 12.03 -13.45
N LYS A 546 -40.08 12.17 -14.60
CA LYS A 546 -39.61 11.78 -15.94
C LYS A 546 -39.70 12.99 -16.86
N LEU A 547 -38.86 13.98 -16.57
CA LEU A 547 -38.82 15.30 -17.22
C LEU A 547 -37.41 15.62 -17.71
N GLU A 548 -37.34 16.32 -18.84
CA GLU A 548 -36.11 16.91 -19.36
C GLU A 548 -35.64 18.12 -18.54
N ARG A 549 -34.35 18.45 -18.69
CA ARG A 549 -33.68 19.55 -17.97
C ARG A 549 -34.39 20.88 -18.22
N SER A 550 -35.05 21.41 -17.20
CA SER A 550 -35.95 22.59 -17.30
C SER A 550 -36.16 23.25 -15.93
N GLU A 551 -36.83 24.42 -15.89
CA GLU A 551 -37.35 24.97 -14.65
C GLU A 551 -38.54 24.17 -14.11
N GLN A 552 -39.30 23.51 -14.99
CA GLN A 552 -40.41 22.61 -14.65
C GLN A 552 -39.94 21.39 -13.84
N MET A 553 -38.75 20.86 -14.16
CA MET A 553 -38.10 19.79 -13.39
C MET A 553 -37.81 20.20 -11.94
N ILE A 554 -37.31 21.42 -11.70
CA ILE A 554 -37.05 21.94 -10.35
C ILE A 554 -38.37 22.24 -9.61
N LEU A 555 -39.37 22.74 -10.33
CA LEU A 555 -40.72 22.93 -9.83
C LEU A 555 -41.36 21.60 -9.38
N ALA A 556 -41.17 20.51 -10.13
CA ALA A 556 -41.66 19.18 -9.80
C ALA A 556 -41.04 18.64 -8.49
N ILE A 557 -39.71 18.75 -8.32
CA ILE A 557 -39.01 18.36 -7.08
C ILE A 557 -39.62 19.09 -5.87
N LEU A 558 -39.77 20.42 -5.95
CA LEU A 558 -40.32 21.22 -4.85
C LEU A 558 -41.81 20.90 -4.58
N GLY A 559 -42.61 20.71 -5.64
CA GLY A 559 -44.03 20.38 -5.52
C GLY A 559 -44.29 19.00 -4.90
N ILE A 560 -43.49 18.00 -5.24
CA ILE A 560 -43.57 16.65 -4.66
C ILE A 560 -43.26 16.70 -3.15
N LEU A 561 -42.13 17.29 -2.77
CA LEU A 561 -41.73 17.41 -1.36
C LEU A 561 -42.72 18.22 -0.53
N LYS A 562 -43.22 19.36 -1.05
CA LYS A 562 -44.27 20.15 -0.39
C LYS A 562 -45.60 19.40 -0.27
N SER A 563 -45.90 18.46 -1.17
CA SER A 563 -47.07 17.59 -1.04
C SER A 563 -46.93 16.59 0.10
N GLY A 564 -45.70 16.29 0.55
CA GLY A 564 -45.35 15.34 1.61
C GLY A 564 -44.80 14.00 1.10
N ALA A 565 -44.69 13.83 -0.22
CA ALA A 565 -44.13 12.66 -0.88
C ALA A 565 -42.62 12.84 -1.16
N ALA A 566 -41.92 11.72 -1.34
CA ALA A 566 -40.56 11.68 -1.86
C ALA A 566 -40.56 11.55 -3.39
N TYR A 567 -39.54 12.10 -4.05
CA TYR A 567 -39.40 11.97 -5.50
C TYR A 567 -38.45 10.83 -5.91
N VAL A 568 -38.76 10.22 -7.04
CA VAL A 568 -37.94 9.19 -7.70
C VAL A 568 -37.61 9.69 -9.11
N PRO A 569 -36.39 10.21 -9.36
CA PRO A 569 -35.99 10.68 -10.67
C PRO A 569 -35.77 9.51 -11.63
N ILE A 570 -36.35 9.61 -12.82
CA ILE A 570 -36.32 8.63 -13.90
C ILE A 570 -35.80 9.36 -15.13
N ASP A 571 -34.55 9.09 -15.50
CA ASP A 571 -33.90 9.75 -16.63
C ASP A 571 -34.58 9.34 -17.96
N PRO A 572 -35.14 10.28 -18.75
CA PRO A 572 -35.83 9.95 -20.00
C PRO A 572 -34.92 9.29 -21.06
N SER A 573 -33.59 9.44 -20.94
CA SER A 573 -32.62 8.83 -21.85
C SER A 573 -32.35 7.33 -21.59
N TYR A 574 -32.85 6.78 -20.47
CA TYR A 574 -32.64 5.37 -20.15
C TYR A 574 -33.43 4.44 -21.08
N PRO A 575 -32.93 3.22 -21.38
CA PRO A 575 -33.70 2.24 -22.14
C PRO A 575 -35.03 1.92 -21.46
N GLN A 576 -36.08 1.72 -22.26
CA GLN A 576 -37.44 1.49 -21.76
C GLN A 576 -37.54 0.32 -20.75
N ALA A 577 -36.67 -0.69 -20.85
CA ALA A 577 -36.58 -1.77 -19.88
C ALA A 577 -36.13 -1.31 -18.47
N ARG A 578 -35.20 -0.36 -18.39
CA ARG A 578 -34.72 0.21 -17.11
C ARG A 578 -35.73 1.20 -16.53
N ILE A 579 -36.38 2.01 -17.39
CA ILE A 579 -37.52 2.86 -16.99
C ILE A 579 -38.62 1.99 -16.39
N ALA A 580 -39.08 0.96 -17.09
CA ALA A 580 -40.13 0.06 -16.62
C ALA A 580 -39.74 -0.74 -15.35
N TYR A 581 -38.45 -1.05 -15.14
CA TYR A 581 -37.97 -1.60 -13.87
C TYR A 581 -38.13 -0.59 -12.74
N ILE A 582 -37.65 0.64 -12.91
CA ILE A 582 -37.71 1.70 -11.88
C ILE A 582 -39.16 2.05 -11.55
N GLU A 583 -40.02 2.25 -12.56
CA GLU A 583 -41.46 2.51 -12.37
C GLU A 583 -42.15 1.38 -11.59
N LYS A 584 -41.77 0.11 -11.84
CA LYS A 584 -42.32 -1.07 -11.15
C LYS A 584 -41.80 -1.26 -9.72
N ASP A 585 -40.50 -1.08 -9.49
CA ASP A 585 -39.86 -1.30 -8.18
C ASP A 585 -40.17 -0.15 -7.21
N SER A 586 -40.21 1.09 -7.71
CA SER A 586 -40.65 2.25 -6.93
C SER A 586 -42.17 2.25 -6.66
N ASN A 587 -42.98 1.71 -7.59
CA ASN A 587 -44.44 1.67 -7.47
C ASN A 587 -45.04 3.04 -7.13
N CYS A 588 -44.52 4.10 -7.77
CA CYS A 588 -44.95 5.49 -7.55
C CYS A 588 -46.45 5.69 -7.80
N LYS A 589 -47.10 6.54 -6.99
CA LYS A 589 -48.53 6.90 -7.15
C LYS A 589 -48.84 7.58 -8.48
N ILE A 590 -47.86 8.31 -9.01
CA ILE A 590 -47.85 8.91 -10.35
C ILE A 590 -46.39 9.13 -10.76
N VAL A 591 -46.11 9.14 -12.06
CA VAL A 591 -44.88 9.70 -12.65
C VAL A 591 -45.25 11.04 -13.28
N ILE A 592 -44.56 12.12 -12.92
CA ILE A 592 -44.71 13.43 -13.55
C ILE A 592 -43.87 13.47 -14.81
N ASP A 593 -44.52 13.67 -15.94
CA ASP A 593 -43.94 13.88 -17.27
C ASP A 593 -44.51 15.17 -17.91
N GLU A 594 -44.20 15.41 -19.19
CA GLU A 594 -44.67 16.61 -19.90
C GLU A 594 -46.20 16.69 -19.98
N GLU A 595 -46.91 15.57 -20.17
CA GLU A 595 -48.38 15.57 -20.24
C GLU A 595 -49.00 15.97 -18.89
N VAL A 596 -48.45 15.44 -17.79
CA VAL A 596 -48.87 15.80 -16.42
C VAL A 596 -48.57 17.27 -16.13
N MET A 597 -47.41 17.79 -16.54
CA MET A 597 -47.07 19.21 -16.33
C MET A 597 -47.93 20.15 -17.18
N ILE A 598 -48.24 19.79 -18.44
CA ILE A 598 -49.14 20.57 -19.30
C ILE A 598 -50.56 20.60 -18.70
N LEU A 599 -51.08 19.45 -18.26
CA LEU A 599 -52.39 19.37 -17.59
C LEU A 599 -52.42 20.23 -16.32
N PHE A 600 -51.38 20.14 -15.50
CA PHE A 600 -51.23 20.99 -14.32
C PHE A 600 -51.20 22.47 -14.67
N ASP A 601 -50.47 22.90 -15.71
CA ASP A 601 -50.32 24.34 -16.00
C ASP A 601 -51.62 25.01 -16.50
N PHE A 602 -52.54 24.23 -17.10
CA PHE A 602 -53.93 24.64 -17.33
C PHE A 602 -54.76 24.71 -16.04
N GLU A 603 -54.60 23.73 -15.15
CA GLU A 603 -55.36 23.61 -13.90
C GLU A 603 -54.86 24.52 -12.76
N ARG A 604 -53.60 24.97 -12.77
CA ARG A 604 -52.88 25.50 -11.59
C ARG A 604 -53.61 26.61 -10.84
N PHE A 605 -54.32 27.48 -11.55
CA PHE A 605 -55.07 28.60 -11.00
C PHE A 605 -56.29 28.19 -10.16
N ARG A 606 -56.69 26.91 -10.20
CA ARG A 606 -57.67 26.30 -9.29
C ARG A 606 -57.10 26.09 -7.88
N TYR A 607 -55.79 25.91 -7.76
CA TYR A 607 -55.09 25.60 -6.52
C TYR A 607 -54.44 26.86 -5.93
N THR A 608 -54.34 26.92 -4.59
CA THR A 608 -53.79 28.10 -3.91
C THR A 608 -52.25 28.11 -3.99
N ASN A 609 -51.68 29.31 -4.07
CA ASN A 609 -50.23 29.55 -4.08
C ASN A 609 -49.62 29.64 -2.67
N LYS A 610 -50.40 29.38 -1.60
CA LYS A 610 -49.93 29.39 -0.21
C LYS A 610 -49.28 28.06 0.18
N ASN A 611 -48.26 28.14 1.04
CA ASN A 611 -47.55 26.99 1.62
C ASN A 611 -48.54 26.01 2.25
N LEU A 612 -48.21 24.72 2.19
CA LEU A 612 -49.04 23.65 2.72
C LEU A 612 -48.68 23.40 4.18
N ASN A 613 -49.65 22.99 5.00
CA ASN A 613 -49.30 22.35 6.28
C ASN A 613 -48.46 21.10 5.97
N HIS A 614 -47.26 21.00 6.55
CA HIS A 614 -46.41 19.82 6.41
C HIS A 614 -47.06 18.61 7.07
N ILE A 615 -46.95 17.45 6.42
CA ILE A 615 -47.51 16.16 6.88
C ILE A 615 -46.42 15.09 7.08
N HIS A 616 -45.23 15.36 6.52
CA HIS A 616 -44.02 14.58 6.61
C HIS A 616 -43.17 15.04 7.79
N GLN A 617 -42.36 14.13 8.32
CA GLN A 617 -41.44 14.31 9.43
C GLN A 617 -39.99 14.18 8.95
N LEU A 618 -39.04 14.28 9.87
CA LEU A 618 -37.60 14.32 9.61
C LEU A 618 -37.02 12.97 9.13
N ASP A 619 -37.63 11.88 9.57
CA ASP A 619 -37.33 10.51 9.21
C ASP A 619 -38.14 10.02 8.00
N ASN A 620 -39.08 10.82 7.49
CA ASN A 620 -39.71 10.54 6.19
C ASN A 620 -38.72 10.75 5.03
N LEU A 621 -38.96 10.01 3.95
CA LEU A 621 -38.17 10.06 2.73
C LEU A 621 -38.24 11.45 2.08
N ALA A 622 -37.08 11.92 1.60
CA ALA A 622 -37.00 13.04 0.68
C ALA A 622 -36.89 12.55 -0.77
N TYR A 623 -36.09 11.50 -1.02
CA TYR A 623 -35.89 10.96 -2.36
C TYR A 623 -35.42 9.51 -2.38
N ILE A 624 -35.52 8.88 -3.55
CA ILE A 624 -34.87 7.60 -3.86
C ILE A 624 -34.06 7.72 -5.15
N ILE A 625 -32.73 7.56 -5.07
CA ILE A 625 -31.83 7.54 -6.23
C ILE A 625 -31.50 6.08 -6.58
N TYR A 626 -31.66 5.68 -7.84
CA TYR A 626 -31.36 4.32 -8.30
C TYR A 626 -29.90 4.20 -8.76
N THR A 627 -29.08 3.48 -8.00
CA THR A 627 -27.71 3.12 -8.37
C THR A 627 -27.66 1.73 -9.03
N SER A 628 -26.54 1.40 -9.68
CA SER A 628 -26.31 0.06 -10.24
C SER A 628 -26.31 -1.03 -9.16
N GLY A 629 -26.62 -2.27 -9.53
CA GLY A 629 -26.73 -3.39 -8.60
C GLY A 629 -26.11 -4.69 -9.12
N THR A 630 -25.23 -5.28 -8.31
CA THR A 630 -24.51 -6.54 -8.57
C THR A 630 -25.39 -7.69 -9.08
N THR A 631 -26.68 -7.71 -8.70
CA THR A 631 -27.68 -8.72 -9.06
C THR A 631 -28.37 -8.45 -10.41
N GLY A 632 -27.71 -7.81 -11.38
CA GLY A 632 -28.27 -7.51 -12.70
C GLY A 632 -29.41 -6.48 -12.73
N ASN A 633 -29.72 -5.82 -11.61
CA ASN A 633 -30.87 -4.91 -11.48
C ASN A 633 -30.53 -3.77 -10.50
N PRO A 634 -30.84 -2.51 -10.84
CA PRO A 634 -30.47 -1.36 -10.01
C PRO A 634 -31.17 -1.38 -8.64
N LYS A 635 -30.66 -0.56 -7.71
CA LYS A 635 -31.09 -0.51 -6.30
C LYS A 635 -31.44 0.93 -5.92
N GLY A 636 -32.67 1.16 -5.43
CA GLY A 636 -33.10 2.47 -4.97
C GLY A 636 -32.55 2.77 -3.57
N VAL A 637 -31.70 3.80 -3.44
CA VAL A 637 -31.17 4.26 -2.14
C VAL A 637 -32.16 5.23 -1.50
N MET A 638 -32.70 4.87 -0.34
CA MET A 638 -33.73 5.63 0.37
C MET A 638 -33.13 6.69 1.30
N VAL A 639 -33.25 7.97 0.95
CA VAL A 639 -32.68 9.09 1.72
C VAL A 639 -33.78 9.89 2.42
N GLU A 640 -33.60 10.15 3.71
CA GLU A 640 -34.58 10.84 4.57
C GLU A 640 -34.29 12.34 4.68
N HIS A 641 -35.29 13.13 5.04
CA HIS A 641 -35.14 14.59 5.20
C HIS A 641 -34.00 14.96 6.15
N LYS A 642 -33.83 14.26 7.27
CA LYS A 642 -32.74 14.51 8.24
C LYS A 642 -31.34 14.30 7.68
N ASN A 643 -31.18 13.35 6.74
CA ASN A 643 -29.90 13.12 6.07
C ASN A 643 -29.58 14.30 5.13
N LEU A 644 -30.56 14.66 4.29
CA LEU A 644 -30.45 15.75 3.32
C LEU A 644 -30.23 17.11 4.00
N VAL A 645 -30.87 17.36 5.14
CA VAL A 645 -30.69 18.59 5.93
C VAL A 645 -29.25 18.71 6.45
N ASN A 646 -28.66 17.67 7.06
CA ASN A 646 -27.26 17.73 7.49
C ASN A 646 -26.31 17.95 6.31
N SER A 647 -26.46 17.14 5.26
CA SER A 647 -25.62 17.21 4.05
C SER A 647 -25.69 18.58 3.37
N THR A 648 -26.87 19.23 3.38
CA THR A 648 -27.07 20.57 2.81
C THR A 648 -26.54 21.68 3.70
N ILE A 649 -26.81 21.67 5.02
CA ILE A 649 -26.35 22.74 5.93
C ILE A 649 -24.82 22.79 5.94
N CYS A 650 -24.15 21.64 6.07
CA CYS A 650 -22.69 21.55 5.97
C CYS A 650 -22.16 22.13 4.65
N ARG A 651 -22.89 21.92 3.53
CA ARG A 651 -22.50 22.39 2.20
C ARG A 651 -22.70 23.89 2.02
N VAL A 652 -23.79 24.43 2.56
CA VAL A 652 -24.08 25.87 2.59
C VAL A 652 -23.03 26.62 3.41
N GLU A 653 -22.67 26.09 4.58
CA GLU A 653 -21.65 26.69 5.46
C GLU A 653 -20.24 26.66 4.83
N PHE A 654 -19.85 25.52 4.24
CA PHE A 654 -18.52 25.32 3.66
C PHE A 654 -18.29 26.12 2.36
N TYR A 655 -19.22 26.08 1.39
CA TYR A 655 -19.01 26.67 0.06
C TYR A 655 -19.73 27.99 -0.19
N GLN A 656 -20.86 28.24 0.47
CA GLN A 656 -21.68 29.43 0.29
C GLN A 656 -22.03 29.75 -1.18
N PHE A 657 -22.39 28.75 -2.00
CA PHE A 657 -22.73 28.87 -3.43
C PHE A 657 -23.63 30.07 -3.77
N LYS A 658 -23.29 30.83 -4.81
CA LYS A 658 -24.08 32.02 -5.24
C LYS A 658 -24.71 31.86 -6.62
N LYS A 659 -23.99 31.25 -7.57
CA LYS A 659 -24.49 30.86 -8.89
C LYS A 659 -23.81 29.56 -9.29
N ILE A 660 -24.54 28.45 -9.17
CA ILE A 660 -24.04 27.11 -9.51
C ILE A 660 -24.64 26.60 -10.81
N LEU A 661 -23.81 26.00 -11.66
CA LEU A 661 -24.27 25.26 -12.83
C LEU A 661 -24.75 23.87 -12.42
N LEU A 662 -25.99 23.51 -12.76
CA LEU A 662 -26.48 22.14 -12.66
C LEU A 662 -25.92 21.32 -13.83
N THR A 663 -24.85 20.56 -13.57
CA THR A 663 -24.14 19.73 -14.56
C THR A 663 -24.74 18.33 -14.68
N SER A 664 -24.87 17.60 -13.56
CA SER A 664 -25.37 16.22 -13.49
C SER A 664 -26.84 16.09 -13.93
N SER A 665 -27.27 14.89 -14.33
CA SER A 665 -28.69 14.52 -14.41
C SER A 665 -29.28 14.39 -13.00
N ILE A 666 -30.59 14.65 -12.86
CA ILE A 666 -31.32 14.48 -11.58
C ILE A 666 -31.40 13.03 -11.11
N ALA A 667 -31.13 12.05 -11.99
CA ALA A 667 -31.02 10.65 -11.61
C ALA A 667 -29.74 10.32 -10.80
N PHE A 668 -28.84 11.29 -10.59
CA PHE A 668 -27.61 11.14 -9.81
C PHE A 668 -27.54 12.18 -8.69
N ASP A 669 -27.08 11.75 -7.52
CA ASP A 669 -27.16 12.53 -6.28
C ASP A 669 -26.27 13.79 -6.18
N PRO A 670 -25.19 14.00 -6.97
CA PRO A 670 -24.52 15.31 -7.07
C PRO A 670 -25.43 16.45 -7.55
N SER A 671 -26.49 16.15 -8.32
CA SER A 671 -27.52 17.15 -8.67
C SER A 671 -28.20 17.74 -7.43
N ILE A 672 -28.38 16.92 -6.39
CA ILE A 672 -29.07 17.28 -5.14
C ILE A 672 -28.19 18.23 -4.31
N ALA A 673 -26.88 17.99 -4.28
CA ALA A 673 -25.91 18.94 -3.70
C ALA A 673 -25.94 20.32 -4.38
N ALA A 674 -26.02 20.36 -5.72
CA ALA A 674 -26.10 21.61 -6.47
C ALA A 674 -27.43 22.35 -6.22
N ILE A 675 -28.56 21.63 -6.30
CA ILE A 675 -29.90 22.19 -6.10
C ILE A 675 -30.05 22.80 -4.70
N TRP A 676 -29.83 22.01 -3.64
CA TRP A 676 -30.13 22.47 -2.27
C TRP A 676 -29.03 23.37 -1.69
N GLY A 677 -27.76 23.14 -2.07
CA GLY A 677 -26.64 23.96 -1.62
C GLY A 677 -26.72 25.42 -2.09
N VAL A 678 -27.36 25.70 -3.22
CA VAL A 678 -27.59 27.08 -3.69
C VAL A 678 -28.95 27.65 -3.23
N LEU A 679 -30.01 26.82 -3.25
CA LEU A 679 -31.35 27.27 -2.90
C LEU A 679 -31.53 27.59 -1.41
N LEU A 680 -30.79 26.93 -0.51
CA LEU A 680 -30.80 27.30 0.92
C LEU A 680 -29.85 28.46 1.27
N ASN A 681 -29.10 28.99 0.30
CA ASN A 681 -28.17 30.12 0.48
C ASN A 681 -28.64 31.41 -0.24
N GLY A 682 -29.88 31.42 -0.77
CA GLY A 682 -30.47 32.58 -1.46
C GLY A 682 -29.82 32.89 -2.82
N GLY A 683 -29.03 31.97 -3.39
CA GLY A 683 -28.37 32.11 -4.68
C GLY A 683 -29.25 31.67 -5.86
N SER A 684 -28.65 31.52 -7.04
CA SER A 684 -29.34 31.07 -8.26
C SER A 684 -28.82 29.72 -8.76
N LEU A 685 -29.72 28.76 -8.96
CA LEU A 685 -29.47 27.53 -9.70
C LEU A 685 -29.56 27.83 -11.21
N ILE A 686 -28.51 27.49 -11.96
CA ILE A 686 -28.48 27.64 -13.41
C ILE A 686 -28.70 26.27 -14.05
N VAL A 687 -29.81 26.12 -14.77
CA VAL A 687 -30.16 24.92 -15.53
C VAL A 687 -29.93 25.21 -17.01
N GLU A 688 -29.27 24.30 -17.71
CA GLU A 688 -29.06 24.33 -19.16
C GLU A 688 -29.50 22.98 -19.75
N ASN A 689 -29.93 22.98 -21.00
CA ASN A 689 -30.41 21.79 -21.70
C ASN A 689 -29.27 20.80 -22.02
N GLU A 690 -29.63 19.53 -22.25
CA GLU A 690 -28.68 18.41 -22.40
C GLU A 690 -27.67 18.63 -23.55
N TYR A 691 -28.12 19.26 -24.64
CA TYR A 691 -27.27 19.63 -25.78
C TYR A 691 -26.21 20.67 -25.40
N THR A 692 -26.58 21.69 -24.63
CA THR A 692 -25.67 22.75 -24.18
C THR A 692 -24.67 22.21 -23.15
N ILE A 693 -25.10 21.34 -22.23
CA ILE A 693 -24.19 20.67 -21.28
C ILE A 693 -23.12 19.83 -21.99
N LYS A 694 -23.44 19.24 -23.15
CA LYS A 694 -22.54 18.42 -23.98
C LYS A 694 -21.74 19.22 -25.03
N ASP A 695 -21.76 20.56 -24.98
CA ASP A 695 -21.03 21.45 -25.87
C ASP A 695 -20.11 22.39 -25.05
N SER A 696 -18.80 22.13 -25.07
CA SER A 696 -17.82 22.85 -24.25
C SER A 696 -17.68 24.32 -24.63
N GLU A 697 -17.84 24.69 -25.90
CA GLU A 697 -17.73 26.08 -26.35
C GLU A 697 -18.97 26.88 -25.92
N ASN A 698 -20.17 26.30 -26.07
CA ASN A 698 -21.42 26.98 -25.73
C ASN A 698 -21.70 27.01 -24.22
N ILE A 699 -21.34 25.97 -23.45
CA ILE A 699 -21.48 26.02 -21.98
C ILE A 699 -20.50 27.02 -21.35
N VAL A 700 -19.26 27.15 -21.86
CA VAL A 700 -18.32 28.17 -21.37
C VAL A 700 -18.79 29.59 -21.71
N LYS A 701 -19.40 29.81 -22.89
CA LYS A 701 -20.09 31.08 -23.18
C LYS A 701 -21.24 31.36 -22.19
N ARG A 702 -22.03 30.36 -21.79
CA ARG A 702 -23.10 30.53 -20.77
C ARG A 702 -22.51 30.83 -19.38
N ILE A 703 -21.46 30.12 -18.95
CA ILE A 703 -20.69 30.37 -17.71
C ILE A 703 -20.26 31.84 -17.63
N ILE A 704 -19.72 32.39 -18.73
CA ILE A 704 -19.30 33.79 -18.82
C ILE A 704 -20.50 34.76 -18.89
N LYS A 705 -21.49 34.53 -19.77
CA LYS A 705 -22.70 35.40 -19.92
C LYS A 705 -23.44 35.57 -18.59
N ILE A 706 -23.58 34.50 -17.83
CA ILE A 706 -24.34 34.47 -16.57
C ILE A 706 -23.46 34.93 -15.38
N GLY A 707 -22.14 34.79 -15.49
CA GLY A 707 -21.20 35.01 -14.39
C GLY A 707 -21.37 33.94 -13.31
N ILE A 708 -21.31 32.67 -13.70
CA ILE A 708 -21.39 31.51 -12.79
C ILE A 708 -20.17 31.55 -11.84
N THR A 709 -20.40 31.23 -10.56
CA THR A 709 -19.39 31.28 -9.50
C THR A 709 -18.95 29.90 -9.01
N ASP A 710 -19.79 28.89 -9.20
CA ASP A 710 -19.59 27.56 -8.62
C ASP A 710 -19.88 26.49 -9.68
N ILE A 711 -19.03 25.46 -9.77
CA ILE A 711 -19.29 24.25 -10.56
C ILE A 711 -18.98 23.03 -9.71
N LEU A 712 -19.98 22.18 -9.53
CA LEU A 712 -19.81 20.80 -9.07
C LEU A 712 -19.86 19.90 -10.31
N CYS A 713 -18.87 19.03 -10.51
CA CYS A 713 -18.83 18.08 -11.62
C CYS A 713 -17.91 16.89 -11.33
N VAL A 714 -17.73 16.03 -12.33
CA VAL A 714 -16.81 14.89 -12.29
C VAL A 714 -15.51 15.23 -13.03
N PRO A 715 -14.34 14.70 -12.63
CA PRO A 715 -13.05 14.98 -13.26
C PRO A 715 -13.04 14.89 -14.80
N SER A 716 -13.68 13.88 -15.40
CA SER A 716 -13.78 13.75 -16.86
C SER A 716 -14.53 14.92 -17.52
N TYR A 717 -15.54 15.50 -16.84
CA TYR A 717 -16.27 16.66 -17.33
C TYR A 717 -15.47 17.95 -17.15
N TYR A 718 -14.65 18.07 -16.10
CA TYR A 718 -13.74 19.21 -16.01
C TYR A 718 -12.67 19.17 -17.11
N ILE A 719 -12.08 18.01 -17.41
CA ILE A 719 -11.16 17.83 -18.55
C ILE A 719 -11.81 18.29 -19.87
N PHE A 720 -13.07 17.90 -20.11
CA PHE A 720 -13.86 18.32 -21.27
C PHE A 720 -14.04 19.86 -21.38
N LEU A 721 -14.19 20.56 -20.25
CA LEU A 721 -14.28 22.02 -20.22
C LEU A 721 -12.94 22.76 -20.20
N PHE A 722 -11.85 22.10 -19.80
CA PHE A 722 -10.57 22.73 -19.45
C PHE A 722 -10.04 23.66 -20.55
N ASN A 723 -9.94 23.15 -21.78
CA ASN A 723 -9.39 23.86 -22.93
C ASN A 723 -10.19 25.12 -23.32
N GLU A 724 -11.50 25.14 -23.06
CA GLU A 724 -12.34 26.32 -23.32
C GLU A 724 -12.29 27.31 -22.16
N LEU A 725 -12.30 26.83 -20.91
CA LEU A 725 -12.14 27.68 -19.71
C LEU A 725 -10.80 28.42 -19.72
N GLN A 726 -9.72 27.77 -20.15
CA GLN A 726 -8.37 28.33 -20.26
C GLN A 726 -8.33 29.58 -21.14
N LYS A 727 -9.02 29.57 -22.29
CA LYS A 727 -9.08 30.69 -23.27
C LYS A 727 -9.71 31.96 -22.71
N TYR A 728 -10.55 31.83 -21.68
CA TYR A 728 -11.35 32.91 -21.13
C TYR A 728 -11.04 33.21 -19.65
N LYS A 729 -9.91 32.70 -19.12
CA LYS A 729 -9.58 32.74 -17.70
C LYS A 729 -9.74 34.12 -17.04
N ASP A 730 -9.32 35.18 -17.73
CA ASP A 730 -9.33 36.56 -17.21
C ASP A 730 -10.74 37.17 -17.06
N VAL A 731 -11.75 36.59 -17.71
CA VAL A 731 -13.16 37.05 -17.63
C VAL A 731 -14.06 36.14 -16.79
N LEU A 732 -13.59 34.96 -16.38
CA LEU A 732 -14.33 34.04 -15.52
C LEU A 732 -14.75 34.71 -14.19
N LYS A 733 -15.82 34.19 -13.59
CA LYS A 733 -16.30 34.55 -12.24
C LYS A 733 -16.38 33.34 -11.31
N LEU A 734 -15.88 32.20 -11.77
CA LEU A 734 -15.71 30.98 -10.97
C LEU A 734 -14.83 31.27 -9.75
N LYS A 735 -15.23 30.68 -8.63
CA LYS A 735 -14.54 30.70 -7.33
C LYS A 735 -14.26 29.28 -6.86
N ASN A 736 -15.26 28.42 -6.97
CA ASN A 736 -15.20 27.03 -6.53
C ASN A 736 -15.36 26.11 -7.73
N LEU A 737 -14.40 25.21 -7.93
CA LEU A 737 -14.54 24.06 -8.80
C LEU A 737 -14.42 22.80 -7.94
N ILE A 738 -15.48 22.01 -7.91
CA ILE A 738 -15.62 20.88 -7.02
C ILE A 738 -15.72 19.63 -7.87
N LEU A 739 -14.73 18.75 -7.70
CA LEU A 739 -14.61 17.50 -8.42
C LEU A 739 -14.98 16.35 -7.48
N GLY A 740 -15.87 15.47 -7.93
CA GLY A 740 -16.23 14.27 -7.18
C GLY A 740 -16.64 13.12 -8.08
N GLY A 741 -16.87 11.95 -7.49
CA GLY A 741 -17.36 10.77 -8.22
C GLY A 741 -16.34 10.03 -9.09
N GLU A 742 -15.11 10.52 -9.26
CA GLU A 742 -13.99 9.79 -9.88
C GLU A 742 -12.67 10.10 -9.15
N GLN A 743 -11.64 9.30 -9.41
CA GLN A 743 -10.28 9.60 -8.96
C GLN A 743 -9.69 10.71 -9.83
N ILE A 744 -9.13 11.75 -9.21
CA ILE A 744 -8.49 12.87 -9.89
C ILE A 744 -7.06 12.45 -10.31
N LYS A 745 -6.64 12.78 -11.53
CA LYS A 745 -5.26 12.57 -12.02
C LYS A 745 -4.40 13.80 -11.67
N LEU A 746 -3.16 13.60 -11.26
CA LEU A 746 -2.28 14.69 -10.79
C LEU A 746 -2.04 15.77 -11.86
N ASP A 747 -1.88 15.36 -13.12
CA ASP A 747 -1.69 16.26 -14.27
C ASP A 747 -2.80 17.33 -14.37
N LEU A 748 -4.05 16.96 -14.09
CA LEU A 748 -5.20 17.87 -14.11
C LEU A 748 -5.10 18.96 -13.04
N ILE A 749 -4.46 18.66 -11.92
CA ILE A 749 -4.22 19.59 -10.81
C ILE A 749 -3.04 20.51 -11.15
N THR A 750 -1.95 19.95 -11.69
CA THR A 750 -0.80 20.72 -12.16
C THR A 750 -1.26 21.74 -13.21
N SER A 751 -1.95 21.30 -14.25
CA SER A 751 -2.49 22.19 -15.28
C SER A 751 -3.56 23.15 -14.75
N HIS A 752 -4.34 22.80 -13.72
CA HIS A 752 -5.21 23.77 -13.05
C HIS A 752 -4.41 24.89 -12.38
N LYS A 753 -3.40 24.54 -11.55
CA LYS A 753 -2.56 25.49 -10.81
C LYS A 753 -1.72 26.38 -11.73
N GLU A 754 -1.32 25.89 -12.91
CA GLU A 754 -0.65 26.70 -13.96
C GLU A 754 -1.54 27.77 -14.60
N HIS A 755 -2.87 27.62 -14.54
CA HIS A 755 -3.79 28.42 -15.34
C HIS A 755 -4.80 29.25 -14.53
N PHE A 756 -5.11 28.88 -13.29
CA PHE A 756 -6.20 29.48 -12.50
C PHE A 756 -5.79 29.80 -11.05
N ASP A 757 -5.11 30.93 -10.81
CA ASP A 757 -4.65 31.33 -9.46
C ASP A 757 -5.79 31.63 -8.46
N ASN A 758 -7.01 31.87 -8.96
CA ASN A 758 -8.14 32.42 -8.18
C ASN A 758 -9.36 31.47 -8.13
N ILE A 759 -9.22 30.22 -8.56
CA ILE A 759 -10.25 29.19 -8.44
C ILE A 759 -9.77 28.19 -7.38
N ALA A 760 -10.58 27.95 -6.36
CA ALA A 760 -10.34 26.91 -5.37
C ALA A 760 -10.82 25.56 -5.92
N LEU A 761 -9.93 24.57 -5.91
CA LEU A 761 -10.20 23.24 -6.43
C LEU A 761 -10.39 22.25 -5.28
N TYR A 762 -11.52 21.52 -5.28
CA TYR A 762 -11.87 20.59 -4.20
C TYR A 762 -12.04 19.16 -4.71
N ASN A 763 -11.65 18.19 -3.88
CA ASN A 763 -11.99 16.77 -4.07
C ASN A 763 -13.12 16.41 -3.10
N GLU A 764 -14.24 15.89 -3.59
CA GLU A 764 -15.34 15.35 -2.80
C GLU A 764 -15.48 13.84 -3.00
N TYR A 765 -15.57 13.11 -1.90
CA TYR A 765 -15.94 11.71 -1.89
C TYR A 765 -17.19 11.48 -1.06
N GLY A 766 -18.08 10.66 -1.59
CA GLY A 766 -19.18 10.03 -0.87
C GLY A 766 -19.84 8.95 -1.74
N PRO A 767 -20.36 7.87 -1.13
CA PRO A 767 -21.34 7.00 -1.76
C PRO A 767 -22.76 7.58 -1.58
N THR A 768 -23.65 7.31 -2.54
CA THR A 768 -25.06 7.74 -2.49
C THR A 768 -25.77 7.30 -1.20
N GLU A 769 -25.40 6.12 -0.67
CA GLU A 769 -25.87 5.56 0.60
C GLU A 769 -25.47 6.40 1.85
N CYS A 770 -24.62 7.42 1.69
CA CYS A 770 -24.22 8.39 2.71
C CYS A 770 -24.60 9.86 2.36
N THR A 771 -25.52 10.06 1.41
CA THR A 771 -26.10 11.37 1.05
C THR A 771 -25.10 12.35 0.42
N VAL A 772 -24.73 12.04 -0.83
CA VAL A 772 -23.89 12.82 -1.76
C VAL A 772 -22.40 12.88 -1.42
N TRP A 773 -22.05 13.29 -0.21
CA TRP A 773 -20.66 13.54 0.19
C TRP A 773 -20.41 13.14 1.66
N THR A 774 -19.16 12.87 1.98
CA THR A 774 -18.73 12.20 3.21
C THR A 774 -17.38 12.74 3.68
N THR A 775 -16.45 12.97 2.75
CA THR A 775 -15.17 13.65 3.00
C THR A 775 -14.91 14.72 1.94
N VAL A 776 -14.12 15.72 2.29
CA VAL A 776 -13.73 16.81 1.38
C VAL A 776 -12.27 17.21 1.59
N PHE A 777 -11.56 17.52 0.50
CA PHE A 777 -10.19 18.02 0.52
C PHE A 777 -10.03 19.29 -0.32
N ASN A 778 -9.20 20.24 0.14
CA ASN A 778 -8.79 21.41 -0.63
C ASN A 778 -7.51 21.09 -1.42
N ILE A 779 -7.63 20.91 -2.73
CA ILE A 779 -6.52 20.47 -3.58
C ILE A 779 -5.44 21.55 -3.73
N ASN A 780 -5.77 22.81 -3.45
CA ASN A 780 -4.81 23.91 -3.48
C ASN A 780 -3.59 23.64 -2.56
N ASP A 781 -3.78 22.89 -1.47
CA ASP A 781 -2.75 22.58 -0.46
C ASP A 781 -1.90 21.33 -0.80
N CYS A 782 -2.23 20.59 -1.87
CA CYS A 782 -1.53 19.36 -2.28
C CYS A 782 -0.33 19.59 -3.22
N SER A 783 0.73 18.78 -3.04
CA SER A 783 1.93 18.73 -3.89
C SER A 783 2.08 17.45 -4.74
N SER A 784 1.60 16.29 -4.30
CA SER A 784 1.80 15.01 -5.01
C SER A 784 0.70 13.97 -4.80
N LEU A 785 0.24 13.76 -3.57
CA LEU A 785 -0.86 12.84 -3.25
C LEU A 785 -2.19 13.59 -3.14
N ILE A 786 -3.24 13.01 -3.73
CA ILE A 786 -4.59 13.60 -3.79
C ILE A 786 -5.52 12.80 -2.87
N PRO A 787 -5.58 13.10 -1.56
CA PRO A 787 -6.51 12.43 -0.67
C PRO A 787 -7.96 12.78 -1.01
N ILE A 788 -8.90 11.95 -0.54
CA ILE A 788 -10.33 12.26 -0.51
C ILE A 788 -10.71 13.16 0.67
N GLY A 789 -9.76 13.48 1.54
CA GLY A 789 -9.88 14.46 2.61
C GLY A 789 -10.28 13.87 3.95
N SER A 790 -10.81 14.73 4.83
CA SER A 790 -11.29 14.39 6.17
C SER A 790 -12.84 14.44 6.25
N PRO A 791 -13.47 13.86 7.29
CA PRO A 791 -14.94 13.76 7.39
C PRO A 791 -15.65 15.11 7.48
N ILE A 792 -16.77 15.25 6.76
CA ILE A 792 -17.64 16.43 6.83
C ILE A 792 -18.45 16.48 8.14
N SER A 793 -19.09 17.62 8.43
CA SER A 793 -19.85 17.83 9.67
C SER A 793 -20.89 16.73 9.95
N ASN A 794 -20.83 16.19 11.16
CA ASN A 794 -21.64 15.09 11.71
C ASN A 794 -21.50 13.73 10.99
N THR A 795 -20.42 13.55 10.23
CA THR A 795 -20.03 12.28 9.60
C THR A 795 -18.79 11.71 10.29
N GLN A 796 -18.74 10.40 10.49
CA GLN A 796 -17.55 9.69 10.94
C GLN A 796 -17.11 8.70 9.87
N VAL A 797 -15.80 8.51 9.71
CA VAL A 797 -15.22 7.49 8.83
C VAL A 797 -14.31 6.59 9.65
N TYR A 798 -14.31 5.30 9.35
CA TYR A 798 -13.41 4.31 9.97
C TYR A 798 -12.73 3.47 8.88
N ILE A 799 -11.43 3.27 9.03
CA ILE A 799 -10.63 2.32 8.23
C ILE A 799 -10.43 1.06 9.07
N LEU A 800 -11.10 -0.04 8.69
CA LEU A 800 -11.19 -1.25 9.50
C LEU A 800 -10.70 -2.50 8.75
N ASP A 801 -10.31 -3.52 9.51
CA ASP A 801 -10.13 -4.89 9.01
C ASP A 801 -11.46 -5.69 8.98
N GLU A 802 -11.40 -6.94 8.50
CA GLU A 802 -12.58 -7.81 8.39
C GLU A 802 -13.17 -8.24 9.75
N SER A 803 -12.43 -8.07 10.86
CA SER A 803 -12.92 -8.24 12.23
C SER A 803 -13.43 -6.91 12.84
N LEU A 804 -13.65 -5.89 12.01
CA LEU A 804 -14.07 -4.52 12.37
C LEU A 804 -13.14 -3.84 13.39
N GLN A 805 -11.86 -4.22 13.43
CA GLN A 805 -10.86 -3.56 14.26
C GLN A 805 -10.24 -2.37 13.51
N PRO A 806 -9.94 -1.23 14.19
CA PRO A 806 -9.28 -0.11 13.56
C PRO A 806 -7.85 -0.46 13.12
N LEU A 807 -7.46 0.03 11.95
CA LEU A 807 -6.12 -0.11 11.40
C LEU A 807 -5.33 1.21 11.57
N PRO A 808 -4.00 1.15 11.75
CA PRO A 808 -3.19 2.33 12.02
C PRO A 808 -3.01 3.22 10.78
N ILE A 809 -2.60 4.46 11.03
CA ILE A 809 -2.20 5.44 10.01
C ILE A 809 -1.22 4.80 9.03
N GLY A 810 -1.51 4.88 7.72
CA GLY A 810 -0.68 4.33 6.66
C GLY A 810 -0.97 2.87 6.25
N VAL A 811 -1.83 2.14 6.97
CA VAL A 811 -2.29 0.78 6.61
C VAL A 811 -3.63 0.81 5.87
N ALA A 812 -3.74 0.00 4.82
CA ALA A 812 -4.94 -0.11 3.99
C ALA A 812 -6.03 -0.97 4.65
N GLY A 813 -7.27 -0.49 4.60
CA GLY A 813 -8.45 -1.22 5.09
C GLY A 813 -9.74 -0.81 4.39
N LYS A 814 -10.84 -1.46 4.77
CA LYS A 814 -12.18 -1.15 4.26
C LYS A 814 -12.70 0.15 4.90
N LEU A 815 -13.27 1.02 4.07
CA LEU A 815 -13.80 2.30 4.50
C LEU A 815 -15.28 2.16 4.92
N TYR A 816 -15.57 2.48 6.18
CA TYR A 816 -16.92 2.50 6.76
C TYR A 816 -17.35 3.91 7.11
N VAL A 817 -18.62 4.25 6.87
CA VAL A 817 -19.16 5.61 7.11
C VAL A 817 -20.29 5.59 8.12
N SER A 818 -20.23 6.43 9.15
CA SER A 818 -21.22 6.59 10.21
C SER A 818 -21.69 8.05 10.29
N GLY A 819 -22.78 8.30 11.03
CA GLY A 819 -23.25 9.65 11.35
C GLY A 819 -24.50 10.07 10.56
N ALA A 820 -24.72 11.37 10.43
CA ALA A 820 -25.98 11.94 9.96
C ALA A 820 -26.26 11.72 8.46
N GLY A 821 -25.24 11.48 7.64
CA GLY A 821 -25.40 11.20 6.20
C GLY A 821 -25.97 9.81 5.86
N VAL A 822 -25.88 8.84 6.78
CA VAL A 822 -26.22 7.43 6.50
C VAL A 822 -27.72 7.25 6.19
N ALA A 823 -28.00 6.81 4.96
CA ALA A 823 -29.35 6.64 4.40
C ALA A 823 -30.19 5.57 5.15
N ARG A 824 -31.51 5.54 4.91
CA ARG A 824 -32.42 4.54 5.52
C ARG A 824 -32.00 3.12 5.15
N GLY A 825 -31.77 2.87 3.87
CA GLY A 825 -31.39 1.57 3.31
C GLY A 825 -31.67 1.49 1.81
N TYR A 826 -31.80 0.27 1.28
CA TYR A 826 -32.22 0.02 -0.10
C TYR A 826 -33.72 -0.32 -0.18
N LEU A 827 -34.44 0.31 -1.10
CA LEU A 827 -35.85 0.02 -1.37
C LEU A 827 -36.00 -1.47 -1.76
N ASN A 828 -37.03 -2.12 -1.20
CA ASN A 828 -37.39 -3.53 -1.43
C ASN A 828 -36.29 -4.59 -1.19
N LYS A 829 -35.10 -4.21 -0.69
CA LYS A 829 -33.94 -5.09 -0.48
C LYS A 829 -33.50 -5.08 0.99
N PRO A 830 -34.28 -5.65 1.92
CA PRO A 830 -33.98 -5.63 3.36
C PRO A 830 -32.72 -6.45 3.72
N GLU A 831 -32.45 -7.55 3.01
CA GLU A 831 -31.27 -8.39 3.25
C GLU A 831 -29.97 -7.66 2.90
N LEU A 832 -29.88 -7.09 1.69
CA LEU A 832 -28.77 -6.21 1.26
C LEU A 832 -28.64 -4.96 2.15
N THR A 833 -29.76 -4.48 2.72
CA THR A 833 -29.72 -3.38 3.70
C THR A 833 -29.08 -3.83 5.01
N ALA A 834 -29.42 -5.02 5.52
CA ALA A 834 -28.78 -5.57 6.73
C ALA A 834 -27.31 -5.93 6.50
N GLU A 835 -26.94 -6.36 5.30
CA GLU A 835 -25.55 -6.63 4.89
C GLU A 835 -24.70 -5.35 4.87
N LYS A 836 -25.20 -4.25 4.28
CA LYS A 836 -24.40 -3.02 4.09
C LYS A 836 -24.56 -1.96 5.17
N PHE A 837 -25.67 -1.90 5.90
CA PHE A 837 -25.92 -0.88 6.94
C PHE A 837 -25.85 -1.50 8.35
N ILE A 838 -24.64 -1.96 8.69
CA ILE A 838 -24.33 -2.69 9.93
C ILE A 838 -24.34 -1.78 11.18
N SER A 839 -24.33 -2.38 12.37
CA SER A 839 -24.25 -1.63 13.63
C SER A 839 -22.84 -1.05 13.84
N ASN A 840 -22.74 0.20 14.30
CA ASN A 840 -21.45 0.79 14.66
C ASN A 840 -20.96 0.20 16.00
N PRO A 841 -19.77 -0.44 16.06
CA PRO A 841 -19.25 -1.06 17.28
C PRO A 841 -18.67 -0.04 18.28
N PHE A 842 -18.32 1.17 17.82
CA PHE A 842 -17.70 2.23 18.61
C PHE A 842 -18.75 3.18 19.22
N ILE A 843 -19.84 3.45 18.50
CA ILE A 843 -20.93 4.35 18.92
C ILE A 843 -22.24 3.57 19.04
N LYS A 844 -22.59 3.19 20.27
CA LYS A 844 -23.78 2.38 20.56
C LYS A 844 -25.07 3.04 20.07
N GLY A 845 -25.78 2.37 19.17
CA GLY A 845 -27.09 2.79 18.66
C GLY A 845 -27.06 3.56 17.35
N THR A 846 -25.89 3.81 16.77
CA THR A 846 -25.77 4.25 15.37
C THR A 846 -25.49 3.07 14.44
N ARG A 847 -25.65 3.30 13.13
CA ARG A 847 -25.24 2.38 12.07
C ARG A 847 -24.02 2.94 11.34
N MET A 848 -23.26 2.06 10.72
CA MET A 848 -22.26 2.42 9.73
C MET A 848 -22.54 1.68 8.41
N TYR A 849 -22.26 2.35 7.30
CA TYR A 849 -22.40 1.83 5.95
C TYR A 849 -21.06 1.26 5.46
N ASP A 850 -21.04 0.01 5.01
CA ASP A 850 -19.93 -0.62 4.30
C ASP A 850 -19.89 -0.08 2.85
N THR A 851 -18.86 0.69 2.53
CA THR A 851 -18.76 1.33 1.22
C THR A 851 -18.30 0.39 0.10
N GLY A 852 -17.64 -0.72 0.45
CA GLY A 852 -16.82 -1.53 -0.47
C GLY A 852 -15.58 -0.81 -1.03
N ASP A 853 -15.28 0.41 -0.60
CA ASP A 853 -14.05 1.13 -0.96
C ASP A 853 -12.89 0.77 -0.01
N LEU A 854 -11.66 0.85 -0.51
CA LEU A 854 -10.43 0.73 0.28
C LEU A 854 -9.77 2.09 0.47
N GLY A 855 -9.20 2.32 1.65
CA GLY A 855 -8.45 3.53 1.95
C GLY A 855 -7.51 3.37 3.13
N ARG A 856 -6.75 4.43 3.43
CA ARG A 856 -5.89 4.53 4.62
C ARG A 856 -5.85 5.95 5.15
N TRP A 857 -5.74 6.09 6.47
CA TRP A 857 -5.45 7.38 7.10
C TRP A 857 -4.03 7.84 6.79
N LEU A 858 -3.88 9.15 6.55
CA LEU A 858 -2.62 9.87 6.49
C LEU A 858 -2.31 10.53 7.86
N PRO A 859 -1.05 10.92 8.15
CA PRO A 859 -0.67 11.46 9.46
C PRO A 859 -1.39 12.74 9.90
N ASP A 860 -1.96 13.47 8.95
CA ASP A 860 -2.70 14.73 9.12
C ASP A 860 -4.22 14.56 9.33
N GLY A 861 -4.74 13.33 9.27
CA GLY A 861 -6.17 13.04 9.36
C GLY A 861 -6.92 13.13 8.03
N ASN A 862 -6.23 13.29 6.90
CA ASN A 862 -6.81 13.05 5.58
C ASN A 862 -6.83 11.54 5.24
N ILE A 863 -7.69 11.12 4.32
CA ILE A 863 -7.79 9.74 3.85
C ILE A 863 -7.28 9.63 2.41
N GLU A 864 -6.36 8.69 2.16
CA GLU A 864 -5.99 8.25 0.83
C GLU A 864 -6.96 7.17 0.34
N PHE A 865 -7.50 7.33 -0.86
CA PHE A 865 -8.38 6.37 -1.51
C PHE A 865 -7.57 5.40 -2.39
N LEU A 866 -7.68 4.11 -2.12
CA LEU A 866 -6.86 3.05 -2.72
C LEU A 866 -7.61 2.24 -3.80
N GLY A 867 -8.90 2.50 -4.00
CA GLY A 867 -9.74 1.79 -4.97
C GLY A 867 -10.93 1.10 -4.31
N ARG A 868 -11.39 -0.01 -4.92
CA ARG A 868 -12.51 -0.82 -4.40
C ARG A 868 -12.06 -2.23 -4.06
N ASN A 869 -12.70 -2.80 -3.04
CA ASN A 869 -12.53 -4.19 -2.62
C ASN A 869 -13.43 -5.16 -3.40
N ASP A 870 -14.29 -4.64 -4.29
CA ASP A 870 -15.22 -5.38 -5.12
C ASP A 870 -15.03 -5.06 -6.63
N HIS A 871 -15.81 -5.71 -7.48
CA HIS A 871 -15.78 -5.53 -8.94
C HIS A 871 -16.66 -4.35 -9.41
N GLN A 872 -16.84 -3.32 -8.59
CA GLN A 872 -17.50 -2.09 -9.01
C GLN A 872 -16.47 -1.07 -9.51
N VAL A 873 -16.83 -0.30 -10.53
CA VAL A 873 -15.97 0.73 -11.11
C VAL A 873 -16.70 2.07 -11.20
N LYS A 874 -15.92 3.15 -11.24
CA LYS A 874 -16.39 4.47 -11.66
C LYS A 874 -15.76 4.81 -13.02
N ILE A 875 -16.59 5.24 -13.98
CA ILE A 875 -16.22 5.60 -15.35
C ILE A 875 -17.08 6.80 -15.80
N ARG A 876 -16.44 7.92 -16.17
CA ARG A 876 -17.11 9.17 -16.56
C ARG A 876 -18.13 9.66 -15.51
N GLY A 877 -17.79 9.46 -14.23
CA GLY A 877 -18.63 9.71 -13.07
C GLY A 877 -19.67 8.63 -12.74
N TYR A 878 -19.99 7.73 -13.69
CA TYR A 878 -21.00 6.70 -13.47
C TYR A 878 -20.46 5.57 -12.60
N ARG A 879 -21.20 5.23 -11.55
CA ARG A 879 -20.98 4.06 -10.70
C ARG A 879 -21.56 2.82 -11.40
N ILE A 880 -20.71 1.86 -11.75
CA ILE A 880 -21.03 0.70 -12.60
C ILE A 880 -20.63 -0.58 -11.88
N GLU A 881 -21.61 -1.42 -11.54
CA GLU A 881 -21.38 -2.81 -11.12
C GLU A 881 -21.05 -3.65 -12.37
N LEU A 882 -19.83 -4.20 -12.48
CA LEU A 882 -19.46 -5.02 -13.65
C LEU A 882 -20.35 -6.28 -13.75
N GLY A 883 -20.77 -6.83 -12.61
CA GLY A 883 -21.75 -7.92 -12.50
C GLY A 883 -23.13 -7.62 -13.10
N GLU A 884 -23.56 -6.35 -13.19
CA GLU A 884 -24.82 -5.98 -13.85
C GLU A 884 -24.72 -6.23 -15.37
N ILE A 885 -23.53 -6.02 -15.94
CA ILE A 885 -23.22 -6.22 -17.36
C ILE A 885 -22.94 -7.71 -17.65
N GLU A 886 -22.17 -8.39 -16.79
CA GLU A 886 -21.91 -9.84 -16.87
C GLU A 886 -23.23 -10.63 -16.89
N THR A 887 -24.17 -10.28 -16.01
CA THR A 887 -25.53 -10.85 -15.98
C THR A 887 -26.32 -10.55 -17.26
N ALA A 888 -26.25 -9.31 -17.77
CA ALA A 888 -26.98 -8.92 -18.97
C ALA A 888 -26.49 -9.65 -20.23
N ILE A 889 -25.17 -9.83 -20.40
CA ILE A 889 -24.57 -10.60 -21.51
C ILE A 889 -24.90 -12.08 -21.38
N SER A 890 -24.77 -12.66 -20.18
CA SER A 890 -25.15 -14.06 -19.93
C SER A 890 -26.62 -14.33 -20.28
N GLY A 891 -27.48 -13.32 -20.12
CA GLY A 891 -28.88 -13.35 -20.51
C GLY A 891 -29.17 -13.11 -22.00
N TYR A 892 -28.18 -13.07 -22.91
CA TYR A 892 -28.39 -12.92 -24.35
C TYR A 892 -28.68 -14.25 -25.06
N SER A 893 -27.89 -15.30 -24.78
CA SER A 893 -27.98 -16.60 -25.45
C SER A 893 -27.53 -17.73 -24.54
N GLU A 894 -28.21 -18.88 -24.59
CA GLU A 894 -27.83 -20.12 -23.88
C GLU A 894 -26.52 -20.75 -24.40
N GLU A 895 -25.97 -20.21 -25.50
CA GLU A 895 -24.63 -20.58 -25.99
C GLU A 895 -23.49 -19.85 -25.29
N ILE A 896 -23.75 -18.75 -24.58
CA ILE A 896 -22.77 -18.08 -23.70
C ILE A 896 -22.71 -18.85 -22.38
N GLN A 897 -21.53 -19.38 -22.06
CA GLN A 897 -21.30 -20.23 -20.89
C GLN A 897 -20.75 -19.45 -19.68
N GLN A 898 -19.92 -18.44 -19.94
CA GLN A 898 -19.29 -17.60 -18.93
C GLN A 898 -19.09 -16.18 -19.46
N VAL A 899 -19.18 -15.18 -18.59
CA VAL A 899 -18.88 -13.77 -18.92
C VAL A 899 -18.11 -13.14 -17.77
N VAL A 900 -17.11 -12.32 -18.10
CA VAL A 900 -16.45 -11.40 -17.17
C VAL A 900 -16.30 -10.04 -17.86
N VAL A 901 -16.68 -8.97 -17.17
CA VAL A 901 -16.52 -7.60 -17.66
C VAL A 901 -15.45 -6.92 -16.83
N GLU A 902 -14.62 -6.12 -17.49
CA GLU A 902 -13.49 -5.40 -16.89
C GLU A 902 -13.43 -3.94 -17.36
N ALA A 903 -12.75 -3.09 -16.59
CA ALA A 903 -12.52 -1.69 -16.94
C ALA A 903 -11.04 -1.42 -17.18
N LYS A 904 -10.60 -1.51 -18.45
CA LYS A 904 -9.20 -1.28 -18.84
C LYS A 904 -9.01 0.17 -19.32
N GLU A 905 -7.86 0.80 -19.02
CA GLU A 905 -7.48 2.06 -19.65
C GLU A 905 -6.94 1.78 -21.06
N ILE A 906 -7.50 2.45 -22.06
CA ILE A 906 -7.15 2.30 -23.47
C ILE A 906 -7.06 3.71 -24.05
N ASN A 907 -5.89 4.09 -24.59
CA ASN A 907 -5.60 5.45 -25.04
C ASN A 907 -5.89 6.54 -23.98
N GLN A 908 -5.52 6.27 -22.71
CA GLN A 908 -5.78 7.10 -21.52
C GLN A 908 -7.25 7.21 -21.08
N ASP A 909 -8.20 6.64 -21.84
CA ASP A 909 -9.63 6.64 -21.56
C ASP A 909 -10.07 5.30 -20.93
N LYS A 910 -10.78 5.34 -19.80
CA LYS A 910 -11.19 4.12 -19.08
C LYS A 910 -12.45 3.52 -19.70
N THR A 911 -12.34 2.31 -20.27
CA THR A 911 -13.41 1.70 -21.08
C THR A 911 -13.75 0.28 -20.62
N LEU A 912 -15.04 -0.08 -20.75
CA LEU A 912 -15.57 -1.41 -20.46
C LEU A 912 -15.21 -2.42 -21.56
N VAL A 913 -14.66 -3.57 -21.16
CA VAL A 913 -14.28 -4.71 -22.00
C VAL A 913 -15.04 -5.94 -21.50
N ALA A 914 -15.79 -6.62 -22.37
CA ALA A 914 -16.46 -7.87 -22.05
C ALA A 914 -15.68 -9.08 -22.59
N TYR A 915 -15.31 -10.00 -21.71
CA TYR A 915 -14.76 -11.31 -22.03
C TYR A 915 -15.87 -12.35 -21.91
N TYR A 916 -16.05 -13.21 -22.90
CA TYR A 916 -17.06 -14.26 -22.87
C TYR A 916 -16.58 -15.58 -23.48
N VAL A 917 -17.14 -16.68 -22.99
CA VAL A 917 -16.93 -18.04 -23.49
C VAL A 917 -18.23 -18.53 -24.10
N SER A 918 -18.19 -19.02 -25.34
CA SER A 918 -19.38 -19.52 -26.06
C SER A 918 -19.14 -20.86 -26.75
N LYS A 919 -20.21 -21.66 -26.90
CA LYS A 919 -20.15 -22.97 -27.61
C LYS A 919 -20.11 -22.83 -29.14
N THR A 920 -20.45 -21.66 -29.64
CA THR A 920 -20.56 -21.30 -31.06
C THR A 920 -20.16 -19.84 -31.22
N GLU A 921 -19.47 -19.49 -32.31
CA GLU A 921 -19.14 -18.10 -32.66
C GLU A 921 -20.39 -17.19 -32.63
N ILE A 922 -20.29 -16.05 -31.95
CA ILE A 922 -21.40 -15.07 -31.83
C ILE A 922 -20.98 -13.73 -32.44
N ASP A 923 -21.86 -13.11 -33.22
CA ASP A 923 -21.62 -11.75 -33.71
C ASP A 923 -21.63 -10.76 -32.52
N LYS A 924 -20.43 -10.25 -32.19
CA LYS A 924 -20.16 -9.24 -31.17
C LYS A 924 -21.08 -8.01 -31.30
N SER A 925 -21.56 -7.68 -32.50
CA SER A 925 -22.48 -6.56 -32.76
C SER A 925 -23.93 -6.86 -32.36
N GLU A 926 -24.38 -8.11 -32.40
CA GLU A 926 -25.71 -8.51 -31.90
C GLU A 926 -25.74 -8.45 -30.38
N ILE A 927 -24.69 -8.93 -29.69
CA ILE A 927 -24.54 -8.79 -28.23
C ILE A 927 -24.64 -7.30 -27.84
N ARG A 928 -23.86 -6.44 -28.51
CA ARG A 928 -23.89 -4.99 -28.25
C ARG A 928 -25.28 -4.39 -28.47
N THR A 929 -25.95 -4.75 -29.55
CA THR A 929 -27.31 -4.28 -29.89
C THR A 929 -28.33 -4.72 -28.83
N TYR A 930 -28.21 -5.95 -28.32
CA TYR A 930 -29.05 -6.44 -27.23
C TYR A 930 -28.81 -5.66 -25.92
N LEU A 931 -27.56 -5.41 -25.54
CA LEU A 931 -27.24 -4.63 -24.35
C LEU A 931 -27.77 -3.20 -24.41
N GLN A 932 -27.71 -2.53 -25.57
CA GLN A 932 -28.27 -1.19 -25.77
C GLN A 932 -29.79 -1.11 -25.51
N ASN A 933 -30.52 -2.24 -25.59
CA ASN A 933 -31.95 -2.30 -25.28
C ASN A 933 -32.25 -2.56 -23.78
N LYS A 934 -31.23 -2.85 -22.96
CA LYS A 934 -31.39 -3.20 -21.53
C LYS A 934 -30.59 -2.33 -20.56
N LEU A 935 -29.38 -1.93 -20.95
CA LEU A 935 -28.43 -1.16 -20.14
C LEU A 935 -28.29 0.27 -20.67
N PRO A 936 -28.11 1.28 -19.80
CA PRO A 936 -27.77 2.64 -20.23
C PRO A 936 -26.50 2.66 -21.08
N GLU A 937 -26.37 3.65 -21.96
CA GLU A 937 -25.22 3.77 -22.89
C GLU A 937 -23.87 3.66 -22.17
N TYR A 938 -23.72 4.29 -21.00
CA TYR A 938 -22.49 4.26 -20.19
C TYR A 938 -22.13 2.88 -19.61
N MET A 939 -23.04 1.90 -19.65
CA MET A 939 -22.81 0.52 -19.20
C MET A 939 -22.60 -0.48 -20.35
N VAL A 940 -22.70 -0.06 -21.60
CA VAL A 940 -22.48 -0.94 -22.76
C VAL A 940 -20.97 -1.05 -23.04
N PRO A 941 -20.38 -2.27 -23.05
CA PRO A 941 -18.97 -2.45 -23.37
C PRO A 941 -18.58 -1.90 -24.75
N GLY A 942 -17.37 -1.32 -24.81
CA GLY A 942 -16.77 -0.84 -26.05
C GLY A 942 -16.06 -1.96 -26.84
N PHE A 943 -15.63 -3.01 -26.14
CA PHE A 943 -14.85 -4.13 -26.67
C PHE A 943 -15.43 -5.46 -26.20
N TYR A 944 -15.35 -6.48 -27.06
CA TYR A 944 -15.91 -7.81 -26.84
C TYR A 944 -14.85 -8.84 -27.26
N VAL A 945 -14.44 -9.70 -26.34
CA VAL A 945 -13.37 -10.70 -26.47
C VAL A 945 -14.00 -12.07 -26.31
N GLU A 946 -13.97 -12.90 -27.34
CA GLU A 946 -14.34 -14.31 -27.24
C GLU A 946 -13.11 -15.13 -26.89
N ILE A 947 -13.19 -15.99 -25.87
CA ILE A 947 -12.07 -16.79 -25.37
C ILE A 947 -12.52 -18.25 -25.15
N GLU A 948 -11.61 -19.21 -25.37
CA GLU A 948 -11.92 -20.64 -25.22
C GLU A 948 -12.30 -21.03 -23.77
N SER A 949 -11.74 -20.32 -22.79
CA SER A 949 -12.09 -20.44 -21.37
C SER A 949 -11.66 -19.19 -20.61
N LEU A 950 -12.34 -18.87 -19.50
CA LEU A 950 -11.83 -17.85 -18.58
C LEU A 950 -10.55 -18.36 -17.89
N PRO A 951 -9.48 -17.55 -17.82
CA PRO A 951 -8.31 -17.90 -17.03
C PRO A 951 -8.70 -17.99 -15.55
N LEU A 952 -8.28 -19.06 -14.88
CA LEU A 952 -8.54 -19.31 -13.47
C LEU A 952 -7.23 -19.32 -12.69
N THR A 953 -7.24 -18.67 -11.53
CA THR A 953 -6.25 -18.88 -10.48
C THR A 953 -6.23 -20.36 -10.03
N PRO A 954 -5.13 -20.87 -9.43
CA PRO A 954 -5.08 -22.23 -8.88
C PRO A 954 -6.18 -22.56 -7.86
N ASN A 955 -6.82 -21.54 -7.27
CA ASN A 955 -7.94 -21.65 -6.33
C ASN A 955 -9.33 -21.66 -7.01
N GLY A 956 -9.39 -21.78 -8.35
CA GLY A 956 -10.65 -21.86 -9.11
C GLY A 956 -11.43 -20.54 -9.25
N LYS A 957 -10.93 -19.44 -8.69
CA LYS A 957 -11.44 -18.09 -8.95
C LYS A 957 -10.87 -17.56 -10.27
N ILE A 958 -11.64 -16.74 -11.00
CA ILE A 958 -11.21 -16.09 -12.25
C ILE A 958 -9.97 -15.23 -11.98
N ASP A 959 -8.93 -15.39 -12.80
CA ASP A 959 -7.77 -14.50 -12.82
C ASP A 959 -8.03 -13.32 -13.76
N ARG A 960 -8.54 -12.23 -13.19
CA ARG A 960 -8.80 -10.97 -13.91
C ARG A 960 -7.52 -10.28 -14.43
N LYS A 961 -6.33 -10.63 -13.93
CA LYS A 961 -5.03 -10.10 -14.44
C LYS A 961 -4.55 -10.88 -15.66
N ALA A 962 -4.79 -12.19 -15.71
CA ALA A 962 -4.48 -13.05 -16.85
C ALA A 962 -5.47 -12.91 -18.03
N LEU A 963 -6.55 -12.12 -17.89
CA LEU A 963 -7.46 -11.80 -19.00
C LEU A 963 -6.71 -11.06 -20.12
N PRO A 964 -6.73 -11.56 -21.37
CA PRO A 964 -5.86 -11.07 -22.44
C PRO A 964 -5.99 -9.56 -22.67
N SER A 965 -4.89 -8.94 -23.11
CA SER A 965 -4.91 -7.56 -23.59
C SER A 965 -5.89 -7.42 -24.76
N VAL A 966 -6.58 -6.27 -24.83
CA VAL A 966 -7.50 -5.99 -25.94
C VAL A 966 -6.66 -5.84 -27.20
N THR A 967 -6.72 -6.85 -28.07
CA THR A 967 -6.05 -6.80 -29.37
C THR A 967 -6.86 -5.95 -30.33
N GLY A 968 -6.27 -5.60 -31.47
CA GLY A 968 -7.04 -4.98 -32.54
C GLY A 968 -8.15 -5.87 -33.13
N GLU A 969 -8.24 -7.17 -32.82
CA GLU A 969 -9.36 -8.04 -33.24
C GLU A 969 -10.52 -8.10 -32.21
N ASP A 970 -10.28 -7.49 -31.04
CA ASP A 970 -11.27 -7.20 -30.00
C ASP A 970 -11.84 -5.79 -30.12
N ILE A 971 -11.03 -4.89 -30.70
CA ILE A 971 -11.52 -3.76 -31.49
C ILE A 971 -12.04 -4.29 -32.84
N ILE A 972 -12.78 -3.47 -33.58
CA ILE A 972 -13.03 -3.71 -35.00
C ILE A 972 -11.77 -3.27 -35.82
N LYS A 973 -10.68 -4.09 -35.81
CA LYS A 973 -9.31 -3.98 -36.44
C LYS A 973 -8.22 -3.24 -35.62
N LYS A 974 -6.90 -3.53 -35.64
CA LYS A 974 -5.97 -4.70 -35.85
C LYS A 974 -4.54 -4.24 -35.36
N ASP A 975 -3.40 -4.95 -35.21
CA ASP A 975 -2.84 -6.28 -35.56
C ASP A 975 -1.58 -6.61 -34.65
N TYR A 976 -0.88 -7.76 -34.79
CA TYR A 976 0.42 -8.07 -34.11
C TYR A 976 1.63 -7.30 -34.69
N VAL A 977 2.70 -7.12 -33.88
CA VAL A 977 3.94 -6.39 -34.25
C VAL A 977 5.20 -7.16 -33.84
N ALA A 978 6.04 -7.48 -34.83
CA ALA A 978 7.38 -8.11 -34.67
C ALA A 978 8.47 -7.07 -34.27
N PRO A 979 9.65 -7.50 -33.77
CA PRO A 979 10.78 -6.59 -33.48
C PRO A 979 11.13 -5.69 -34.68
N ARG A 980 11.28 -4.39 -34.40
CA ARG A 980 11.20 -3.30 -35.39
C ARG A 980 12.56 -2.78 -35.83
N ASN A 981 13.61 -3.14 -35.09
CA ASN A 981 14.99 -2.68 -35.26
C ASN A 981 15.98 -3.77 -34.78
N LYS A 982 17.28 -3.50 -34.92
CA LYS A 982 18.32 -4.50 -34.60
C LYS A 982 18.53 -4.68 -33.10
N GLU A 983 18.24 -3.63 -32.35
CA GLU A 983 18.39 -3.51 -30.91
C GLU A 983 17.32 -4.38 -30.22
N GLU A 984 16.06 -4.30 -30.67
CA GLU A 984 14.97 -5.20 -30.28
C GLU A 984 15.26 -6.65 -30.66
N GLN A 985 15.80 -6.92 -31.87
CA GLN A 985 16.21 -8.28 -32.26
C GLN A 985 17.33 -8.81 -31.37
N LEU A 986 18.35 -8.02 -31.05
CA LEU A 986 19.45 -8.41 -30.15
C LEU A 986 18.95 -8.76 -28.74
N ILE A 987 17.96 -8.03 -28.22
CA ILE A 987 17.33 -8.35 -26.93
C ILE A 987 16.58 -9.68 -27.02
N VAL A 988 15.81 -9.91 -28.09
CA VAL A 988 15.11 -11.18 -28.34
C VAL A 988 16.09 -12.35 -28.50
N ASP A 989 17.19 -12.18 -29.23
CA ASP A 989 18.23 -13.21 -29.42
C ASP A 989 18.90 -13.58 -28.08
N VAL A 990 19.22 -12.57 -27.25
CA VAL A 990 19.77 -12.78 -25.90
C VAL A 990 18.75 -13.50 -25.00
N TRP A 991 17.50 -13.05 -24.96
CA TRP A 991 16.45 -13.70 -24.17
C TRP A 991 16.18 -15.13 -24.63
N THR A 992 16.16 -15.39 -25.94
CA THR A 992 16.08 -16.73 -26.53
C THR A 992 17.21 -17.63 -26.00
N SER A 993 18.45 -17.11 -25.99
CA SER A 993 19.64 -17.85 -25.54
C SER A 993 19.66 -18.15 -24.03
N VAL A 994 19.15 -17.23 -23.20
CA VAL A 994 19.17 -17.31 -21.73
C VAL A 994 17.98 -18.11 -21.21
N LEU A 995 16.76 -17.80 -21.69
CA LEU A 995 15.50 -18.40 -21.24
C LEU A 995 15.18 -19.73 -21.94
N LYS A 996 15.84 -20.02 -23.07
CA LYS A 996 15.68 -21.25 -23.86
C LYS A 996 14.24 -21.46 -24.38
N GLN A 997 13.59 -20.37 -24.78
CA GLN A 997 12.29 -20.33 -25.45
C GLN A 997 12.44 -19.62 -26.80
N GLU A 998 11.69 -20.05 -27.81
CA GLU A 998 11.62 -19.37 -29.12
C GLU A 998 10.66 -18.16 -29.07
N ALA A 999 10.79 -17.26 -30.06
CA ALA A 999 10.19 -15.91 -30.07
C ALA A 999 8.86 -15.80 -30.85
#